data_AF-A0A533XNP7-F1
#
_entry.id   AF-A0A533XNP7-F1
#
_cell.length_a   1.000
_cell.length_b   1.000
_cell.length_c   1.000
_cell.angle_alpha   90.00
_cell.angle_beta   90.00
_cell.angle_gamma   90.00
#
_symmetry.space_group_name_H-M   'P 1'
#
loop_
_entity.id
_entity.type
_entity.pdbx_description
1 polymer ?
#
loop_
_entity_poly.entity_id
_entity_poly.type
_entity_poly.pdbx_seq_one_letter_code
_entity_poly.pdbx_strand_id
1 'polypeptide(L)'
;MITSWHTIQNDTTYTDLRFAKISNSEGVKPEAYLDSKNIPSIGIGFNLSPGSVRDLVFLEMGLNANSGDLSAEAQIAEQHYIDLLVKEIGRTFTKGEKIQGKDLRSALDKVMDDRAKDPVFAQVARITNRHAFEMSPDEMKVVFDQVVATRETAVDDWLPGIPQSNERVALVSLAYNNLIGVIHEGDQTIYKSPKLRQDILDDKRAEAWFEIRFNSNAESKRTDAGSRASALGLAKRRIDESDLFGLYNEQGPGIPVDEAKDVLRMYTTHRNDIQTYENQFHSLFLVSGANTIQSQLTAAKGPLLALFAAGQTIDGDVLVGADDAKSTDLLLGTAKADLIFGEKGNDILVGNDGNDILRGGEGDDELFGGLGNDVLKGGVGKDTYFYSSGDGSDVIVDTPLILDGGGQPEGDGKGAIVYDSHLLEGGIKRTGESEYKSLDGTFTFVWNGPGSDLVVNNTLTIKDFSNGDLGITLANAPEIVTDFGPATRTEFQKVDHFVQVGTDLNGNPIFEPVFANFFDDASNDTRTTSDPGRLTPPIGDDNNVIHAGDGSDAIASGAGNDQLFGDAGSDTIFAGAGDDRLSGGTDGDFLDGGPGSDILSGDEGDDTVYGGAGNDSLVGGPGNDFMNGDDPNDPVGVTGNDVLDGGDGNDVLQGGAGNDVLMG
;
A
#
# COMPACT_ATOMS: atom_id res chain seq x y z
N MET A 1 -15.73 -19.98 -22.57
CA MET A 1 -17.12 -19.94 -22.06
C MET A 1 -17.05 -19.21 -20.74
N ILE A 2 -17.97 -18.28 -20.46
CA ILE A 2 -18.03 -17.58 -19.17
C ILE A 2 -18.47 -18.61 -18.13
N THR A 3 -17.61 -18.94 -17.16
CA THR A 3 -17.84 -20.03 -16.19
C THR A 3 -18.03 -19.54 -14.75
N SER A 4 -17.84 -18.25 -14.47
CA SER A 4 -17.81 -17.67 -13.11
C SER A 4 -19.10 -16.94 -12.70
N TRP A 5 -20.07 -16.78 -13.61
CA TRP A 5 -21.19 -15.84 -13.42
C TRP A 5 -22.45 -16.61 -13.03
N HIS A 6 -23.04 -16.20 -11.91
CA HIS A 6 -24.03 -16.99 -11.19
C HIS A 6 -25.33 -17.16 -11.99
N THR A 7 -25.82 -18.40 -12.05
CA THR A 7 -27.18 -18.75 -12.48
C THR A 7 -28.23 -18.14 -11.55
N ILE A 8 -29.40 -17.82 -12.11
CA ILE A 8 -30.57 -17.19 -11.47
C ILE A 8 -30.71 -17.59 -9.98
N GLN A 9 -30.44 -16.66 -9.07
CA GLN A 9 -30.88 -16.81 -7.70
C GLN A 9 -32.39 -16.54 -7.64
N ASN A 10 -33.12 -17.44 -6.96
CA ASN A 10 -34.55 -17.45 -6.60
C ASN A 10 -35.47 -18.33 -7.48
N ASP A 11 -36.59 -18.77 -6.89
CA ASP A 11 -37.68 -19.61 -7.45
C ASP A 11 -38.41 -19.01 -8.68
N THR A 12 -37.81 -18.02 -9.35
CA THR A 12 -38.36 -17.33 -10.52
C THR A 12 -37.74 -17.87 -11.79
N THR A 13 -38.54 -18.25 -12.78
CA THR A 13 -38.01 -18.73 -14.05
C THR A 13 -37.30 -17.59 -14.81
N TYR A 14 -36.31 -17.91 -15.65
CA TYR A 14 -35.63 -16.93 -16.51
C TYR A 14 -36.63 -16.08 -17.33
N THR A 15 -37.68 -16.73 -17.84
CA THR A 15 -38.74 -16.10 -18.61
C THR A 15 -39.52 -15.06 -17.81
N ASP A 16 -39.81 -15.35 -16.54
CA ASP A 16 -40.52 -14.42 -15.66
C ASP A 16 -39.62 -13.27 -15.21
N LEU A 17 -38.34 -13.58 -14.93
CA LEU A 17 -37.34 -12.58 -14.54
C LEU A 17 -37.11 -11.56 -15.66
N ARG A 18 -36.88 -12.02 -16.90
CA ARG A 18 -36.64 -11.11 -18.04
C ARG A 18 -37.88 -10.26 -18.34
N PHE A 19 -39.08 -10.82 -18.24
CA PHE A 19 -40.31 -10.06 -18.39
C PHE A 19 -40.42 -8.97 -17.33
N ALA A 20 -40.25 -9.32 -16.05
CA ALA A 20 -40.34 -8.37 -14.96
C ALA A 20 -39.31 -7.24 -15.06
N LYS A 21 -38.03 -7.55 -15.32
CA LYS A 21 -36.94 -6.56 -15.34
C LYS A 21 -37.01 -5.64 -16.56
N ILE A 22 -37.25 -6.20 -17.76
CA ILE A 22 -37.30 -5.41 -18.99
C ILE A 22 -38.58 -4.58 -19.05
N SER A 23 -39.74 -5.14 -18.64
CA SER A 23 -41.00 -4.37 -18.62
C SER A 23 -40.97 -3.20 -17.63
N ASN A 24 -40.29 -3.37 -16.50
CA ASN A 24 -40.07 -2.28 -15.55
C ASN A 24 -39.14 -1.19 -16.13
N SER A 25 -38.11 -1.59 -16.89
CA SER A 25 -37.16 -0.66 -17.52
C SER A 25 -37.78 0.13 -18.68
N GLU A 26 -38.60 -0.53 -19.51
CA GLU A 26 -39.30 0.07 -20.65
C GLU A 26 -40.57 0.85 -20.24
N GLY A 27 -41.18 0.45 -19.12
CA GLY A 27 -42.50 0.91 -18.71
C GLY A 27 -43.63 0.17 -19.43
N VAL A 28 -44.68 -0.15 -18.67
CA VAL A 28 -45.87 -0.82 -19.20
C VAL A 28 -46.95 0.21 -19.49
N LYS A 29 -47.36 0.29 -20.76
CA LYS A 29 -48.47 1.16 -21.20
C LYS A 29 -49.48 0.32 -21.99
N PRO A 30 -50.58 -0.10 -21.35
CA PRO A 30 -51.59 -0.93 -22.01
C PRO A 30 -52.17 -0.32 -23.29
N GLU A 31 -52.18 1.01 -23.33
CA GLU A 31 -52.77 1.81 -24.40
C GLU A 31 -51.69 2.32 -25.35
N ALA A 32 -52.07 2.56 -26.61
CA ALA A 32 -51.17 3.16 -27.59
C ALA A 32 -50.73 4.58 -27.20
N TYR A 33 -49.45 4.89 -27.42
CA TYR A 33 -48.82 6.16 -27.13
C TYR A 33 -47.76 6.52 -28.17
N LEU A 34 -47.21 7.73 -28.10
CA LEU A 34 -46.03 8.12 -28.86
C LEU A 34 -44.80 8.05 -27.95
N ASP A 35 -43.77 7.33 -28.37
CA ASP A 35 -42.51 7.22 -27.63
C ASP A 35 -41.67 8.51 -27.71
N SER A 36 -40.49 8.51 -27.10
CA SER A 36 -39.57 9.67 -27.09
C SER A 36 -39.05 10.06 -28.48
N LYS A 37 -39.16 9.18 -29.47
CA LYS A 37 -38.81 9.40 -30.88
C LYS A 37 -40.04 9.75 -31.73
N ASN A 38 -41.21 9.93 -31.10
CA ASN A 38 -42.52 10.12 -31.74
C ASN A 38 -42.96 8.92 -32.59
N ILE A 39 -42.51 7.72 -32.23
CA ILE A 39 -42.93 6.48 -32.88
C ILE A 39 -44.18 5.97 -32.14
N PRO A 40 -45.26 5.61 -32.86
CA PRO A 40 -46.42 4.93 -32.28
C PRO A 40 -46.03 3.59 -31.66
N SER A 41 -46.33 3.43 -30.38
CA SER A 41 -45.96 2.27 -29.59
C SER A 41 -47.08 1.85 -28.63
N ILE A 42 -47.11 0.60 -28.20
CA ILE A 42 -48.05 0.06 -27.22
C ILE A 42 -47.38 -0.99 -26.33
N GLY A 43 -47.95 -1.30 -25.18
CA GLY A 43 -47.45 -2.32 -24.25
C GLY A 43 -46.08 -1.93 -23.69
N ILE A 44 -45.08 -2.78 -23.95
CA ILE A 44 -43.71 -2.65 -23.45
C ILE A 44 -42.82 -2.05 -24.56
N GLY A 45 -43.29 -0.95 -25.16
CA GLY A 45 -42.58 -0.27 -26.26
C GLY A 45 -42.65 -1.00 -27.60
N PHE A 46 -43.70 -1.81 -27.85
CA PHE A 46 -43.88 -2.49 -29.12
C PHE A 46 -44.16 -1.46 -30.22
N ASN A 47 -43.23 -1.36 -31.17
CA ASN A 47 -43.29 -0.42 -32.28
C ASN A 47 -44.42 -0.79 -33.25
N LEU A 48 -45.39 0.11 -33.40
CA LEU A 48 -46.55 -0.03 -34.29
C LEU A 48 -46.29 0.53 -35.70
N SER A 49 -45.09 1.02 -35.99
CA SER A 49 -44.66 1.32 -37.35
C SER A 49 -44.80 0.09 -38.25
N PRO A 50 -44.93 0.28 -39.58
CA PRO A 50 -45.02 -0.85 -40.50
C PRO A 50 -43.90 -1.89 -40.28
N GLY A 51 -44.28 -3.13 -39.98
CA GLY A 51 -43.35 -4.22 -39.70
C GLY A 51 -43.98 -5.37 -38.89
N SER A 52 -43.19 -6.42 -38.66
CA SER A 52 -43.65 -7.67 -38.04
C SER A 52 -44.17 -7.52 -36.61
N VAL A 53 -43.66 -6.55 -35.84
CA VAL A 53 -44.11 -6.31 -34.45
C VAL A 53 -45.55 -5.80 -34.41
N ARG A 54 -45.91 -4.85 -35.29
CA ARG A 54 -47.29 -4.35 -35.41
C ARG A 54 -48.25 -5.48 -35.77
N ASP A 55 -47.87 -6.29 -36.75
CA ASP A 55 -48.72 -7.37 -37.26
C ASP A 55 -48.91 -8.46 -36.18
N LEU A 56 -47.88 -8.72 -35.37
CA LEU A 56 -47.98 -9.59 -34.21
C LEU A 56 -48.89 -9.01 -33.12
N VAL A 57 -48.76 -7.72 -32.79
CA VAL A 57 -49.66 -7.05 -31.83
C VAL A 57 -51.11 -7.19 -32.27
N PHE A 58 -51.39 -6.93 -33.55
CA PHE A 58 -52.74 -7.06 -34.08
C PHE A 58 -53.25 -8.50 -33.94
N LEU A 59 -52.43 -9.47 -34.33
CA LEU A 59 -52.78 -10.89 -34.22
C LEU A 59 -53.13 -11.28 -32.77
N GLU A 60 -52.28 -10.93 -31.81
CA GLU A 60 -52.47 -11.29 -30.38
C GLU A 60 -53.67 -10.56 -29.76
N MET A 61 -53.97 -9.33 -30.19
CA MET A 61 -55.20 -8.62 -29.81
C MET A 61 -56.48 -9.22 -30.45
N GLY A 62 -56.33 -10.23 -31.30
CA GLY A 62 -57.41 -10.91 -32.01
C GLY A 62 -57.87 -10.21 -33.29
N LEU A 63 -57.05 -9.29 -33.82
CA LEU A 63 -57.27 -8.59 -35.08
C LEU A 63 -56.64 -9.40 -36.21
N ASN A 64 -57.42 -10.32 -36.77
CA ASN A 64 -56.95 -11.23 -37.80
C ASN A 64 -58.05 -11.52 -38.81
N ALA A 65 -57.96 -10.87 -39.96
CA ALA A 65 -58.90 -11.04 -41.08
C ALA A 65 -58.88 -12.45 -41.68
N ASN A 66 -57.85 -13.26 -41.43
CA ASN A 66 -57.74 -14.63 -41.93
C ASN A 66 -58.11 -15.68 -40.88
N SER A 67 -58.74 -15.27 -39.78
CA SER A 67 -59.17 -16.18 -38.72
C SER A 67 -60.27 -17.12 -39.22
N GLY A 68 -60.12 -18.42 -38.97
CA GLY A 68 -61.10 -19.45 -39.34
C GLY A 68 -62.46 -19.32 -38.64
N ASP A 69 -62.54 -18.50 -37.60
CA ASP A 69 -63.77 -18.23 -36.84
C ASP A 69 -64.64 -17.13 -37.47
N LEU A 70 -64.16 -16.48 -38.55
CA LEU A 70 -64.86 -15.39 -39.23
C LEU A 70 -65.49 -15.87 -40.55
N SER A 71 -66.72 -15.42 -40.85
CA SER A 71 -67.33 -15.57 -42.19
C SER A 71 -66.59 -14.72 -43.22
N ALA A 72 -66.77 -14.99 -44.52
CA ALA A 72 -66.13 -14.21 -45.58
C ALA A 72 -66.47 -12.70 -45.49
N GLU A 73 -67.72 -12.36 -45.14
CA GLU A 73 -68.15 -10.98 -44.91
C GLU A 73 -67.45 -10.37 -43.68
N ALA A 74 -67.33 -11.15 -42.60
CA ALA A 74 -66.62 -10.72 -41.39
C ALA A 74 -65.12 -10.58 -41.61
N GLN A 75 -64.49 -11.38 -42.47
CA GLN A 75 -63.08 -11.24 -42.86
C GLN A 75 -62.82 -9.94 -43.62
N ILE A 76 -63.71 -9.59 -44.57
CA ILE A 76 -63.63 -8.32 -45.31
C ILE A 76 -63.82 -7.13 -44.36
N ALA A 77 -64.81 -7.19 -43.47
CA ALA A 77 -65.04 -6.17 -42.45
C ALA A 77 -63.84 -6.05 -41.49
N GLU A 78 -63.27 -7.17 -41.05
CA GLU A 78 -62.11 -7.20 -40.15
C GLU A 78 -60.89 -6.55 -40.80
N GLN A 79 -60.62 -6.88 -42.07
CA GLN A 79 -59.55 -6.25 -42.84
C GLN A 79 -59.77 -4.74 -42.99
N HIS A 80 -61.01 -4.30 -43.23
CA HIS A 80 -61.33 -2.88 -43.31
C HIS A 80 -60.96 -2.13 -42.02
N TYR A 81 -61.30 -2.67 -40.85
CA TYR A 81 -60.93 -2.04 -39.57
C TYR A 81 -59.43 -2.12 -39.28
N ILE A 82 -58.74 -3.21 -39.65
CA ILE A 82 -57.27 -3.28 -39.60
C ILE A 82 -56.65 -2.17 -40.46
N ASP A 83 -57.14 -1.96 -41.69
CA ASP A 83 -56.63 -0.92 -42.58
C ASP A 83 -56.88 0.49 -42.01
N LEU A 84 -58.02 0.71 -41.35
CA LEU A 84 -58.31 1.96 -40.63
C LEU A 84 -57.34 2.18 -39.46
N LEU A 85 -57.04 1.15 -38.66
CA LEU A 85 -56.04 1.22 -37.60
C LEU A 85 -54.65 1.57 -38.17
N VAL A 86 -54.22 0.88 -39.23
CA VAL A 86 -52.95 1.16 -39.92
C VAL A 86 -52.92 2.59 -40.45
N LYS A 87 -54.03 3.09 -40.99
CA LYS A 87 -54.13 4.46 -41.50
C LYS A 87 -53.99 5.48 -40.37
N GLU A 88 -54.68 5.30 -39.25
CA GLU A 88 -54.59 6.22 -38.10
C GLU A 88 -53.18 6.20 -37.48
N ILE A 89 -52.54 5.02 -37.38
CA ILE A 89 -51.12 4.91 -37.04
C ILE A 89 -50.26 5.68 -38.05
N GLY A 90 -50.50 5.47 -39.36
CA GLY A 90 -49.79 6.08 -40.48
C GLY A 90 -49.83 7.61 -40.51
N ARG A 91 -50.93 8.24 -40.06
CA ARG A 91 -51.08 9.70 -39.98
C ARG A 91 -50.05 10.38 -39.07
N THR A 92 -49.49 9.65 -38.11
CA THR A 92 -48.48 10.19 -37.19
C THR A 92 -47.08 10.30 -37.80
N PHE A 93 -46.81 9.61 -38.92
CA PHE A 93 -45.51 9.61 -39.61
C PHE A 93 -45.30 10.84 -40.51
N THR A 94 -46.34 11.61 -40.80
CA THR A 94 -46.26 12.80 -41.66
C THR A 94 -45.82 14.04 -40.88
N LYS A 95 -44.55 14.42 -41.07
CA LYS A 95 -43.85 15.56 -40.43
C LYS A 95 -44.51 16.90 -40.81
N GLY A 96 -45.52 17.34 -40.04
CA GLY A 96 -46.17 18.64 -40.27
C GLY A 96 -47.45 18.88 -39.45
N GLU A 97 -48.17 17.83 -39.09
CA GLU A 97 -49.31 17.90 -38.17
C GLU A 97 -48.86 17.31 -36.82
N LYS A 98 -48.60 18.15 -35.81
CA LYS A 98 -48.32 17.66 -34.45
C LYS A 98 -49.62 17.13 -33.84
N ILE A 99 -49.94 15.87 -34.12
CA ILE A 99 -50.95 15.11 -33.40
C ILE A 99 -50.43 14.92 -31.96
N GLN A 100 -51.19 15.33 -30.94
CA GLN A 100 -50.81 15.08 -29.55
C GLN A 100 -51.07 13.60 -29.23
N GLY A 101 -50.30 12.96 -28.35
CA GLY A 101 -50.46 11.51 -28.05
C GLY A 101 -51.87 11.07 -27.64
N LYS A 102 -52.66 11.98 -27.04
CA LYS A 102 -54.09 11.80 -26.73
C LYS A 102 -54.98 11.56 -27.97
N ASP A 103 -54.56 12.11 -29.11
CA ASP A 103 -55.29 12.06 -30.36
C ASP A 103 -55.05 10.71 -31.08
N LEU A 104 -53.87 10.08 -30.91
CA LEU A 104 -53.61 8.73 -31.42
C LEU A 104 -54.48 7.69 -30.71
N ARG A 105 -54.42 7.65 -29.37
CA ARG A 105 -55.24 6.73 -28.58
C ARG A 105 -56.72 6.87 -28.90
N SER A 106 -57.23 8.10 -28.87
CA SER A 106 -58.64 8.38 -29.15
C SER A 106 -59.07 7.95 -30.56
N ALA A 107 -58.20 8.08 -31.56
CA ALA A 107 -58.47 7.63 -32.92
C ALA A 107 -58.53 6.10 -33.03
N LEU A 108 -57.61 5.38 -32.39
CA LEU A 108 -57.58 3.92 -32.39
C LEU A 108 -58.75 3.33 -31.59
N ASP A 109 -59.05 3.89 -30.41
CA ASP A 109 -60.21 3.50 -29.58
C ASP A 109 -61.52 3.67 -30.36
N LYS A 110 -61.66 4.76 -31.13
CA LYS A 110 -62.83 4.97 -31.98
C LYS A 110 -62.98 3.87 -33.04
N VAL A 111 -61.89 3.50 -33.72
CA VAL A 111 -61.93 2.42 -34.72
C VAL A 111 -62.34 1.10 -34.07
N MET A 112 -61.86 0.82 -32.85
CA MET A 112 -62.24 -0.38 -32.09
C MET A 112 -63.70 -0.35 -31.61
N ASP A 113 -64.20 0.81 -31.18
CA ASP A 113 -65.60 0.98 -30.78
C ASP A 113 -66.56 0.86 -31.97
N ASP A 114 -66.21 1.43 -33.12
CA ASP A 114 -66.95 1.28 -34.38
C ASP A 114 -66.96 -0.20 -34.80
N ARG A 115 -65.81 -0.87 -34.73
CA ARG A 115 -65.68 -2.32 -34.99
C ARG A 115 -66.56 -3.15 -34.06
N ALA A 116 -66.57 -2.86 -32.76
CA ALA A 116 -67.36 -3.62 -31.78
C ALA A 116 -68.89 -3.47 -32.00
N LYS A 117 -69.31 -2.38 -32.65
CA LYS A 117 -70.72 -2.10 -32.99
C LYS A 117 -71.12 -2.57 -34.37
N ASP A 118 -70.17 -3.01 -35.20
CA ASP A 118 -70.47 -3.45 -36.55
C ASP A 118 -71.39 -4.69 -36.51
N PRO A 119 -72.60 -4.61 -37.09
CA PRO A 119 -73.56 -5.70 -37.03
C PRO A 119 -73.05 -7.00 -37.67
N VAL A 120 -72.03 -6.93 -38.54
CA VAL A 120 -71.38 -8.11 -39.13
C VAL A 120 -70.75 -9.00 -38.06
N PHE A 121 -70.36 -8.44 -36.91
CA PHE A 121 -69.69 -9.17 -35.83
C PHE A 121 -70.59 -9.56 -34.65
N ALA A 122 -71.91 -9.38 -34.77
CA ALA A 122 -72.87 -9.59 -33.66
C ALA A 122 -72.84 -11.00 -33.01
N GLN A 123 -72.20 -12.00 -33.64
CA GLN A 123 -72.09 -13.38 -33.13
C GLN A 123 -70.65 -13.79 -32.75
N VAL A 124 -69.66 -12.90 -32.91
CA VAL A 124 -68.25 -13.23 -32.68
C VAL A 124 -67.85 -12.80 -31.26
N ALA A 125 -67.74 -13.77 -30.35
CA ALA A 125 -67.55 -13.54 -28.91
C ALA A 125 -66.33 -12.67 -28.54
N ARG A 126 -65.24 -12.71 -29.32
CA ARG A 126 -64.06 -11.85 -29.06
C ARG A 126 -64.25 -10.39 -29.46
N ILE A 127 -65.19 -10.11 -30.38
CA ILE A 127 -65.41 -8.76 -30.93
C ILE A 127 -66.37 -7.98 -30.03
N THR A 128 -67.33 -8.67 -29.41
CA THR A 128 -68.32 -8.07 -28.50
C THR A 128 -67.74 -7.51 -27.19
N ASN A 129 -66.45 -7.79 -26.89
CA ASN A 129 -65.83 -7.44 -25.61
C ASN A 129 -64.77 -6.34 -25.71
N ARG A 130 -64.26 -5.99 -26.90
CA ARG A 130 -63.12 -5.05 -27.06
C ARG A 130 -63.55 -3.74 -27.74
N HIS A 131 -63.77 -2.71 -26.94
CA HIS A 131 -64.14 -1.35 -27.38
C HIS A 131 -62.96 -0.37 -27.41
N ALA A 132 -61.79 -0.76 -26.89
CA ALA A 132 -60.59 0.07 -26.83
C ALA A 132 -59.40 -0.66 -27.48
N PHE A 133 -58.47 0.11 -28.04
CA PHE A 133 -57.21 -0.39 -28.56
C PHE A 133 -56.18 -0.48 -27.43
N GLU A 134 -56.40 -1.45 -26.55
CA GLU A 134 -55.62 -1.71 -25.34
C GLU A 134 -55.20 -3.18 -25.30
N MET A 135 -53.96 -3.46 -24.90
CA MET A 135 -53.47 -4.82 -24.71
C MET A 135 -53.71 -5.31 -23.28
N SER A 136 -54.14 -6.55 -23.12
CA SER A 136 -54.16 -7.20 -21.81
C SER A 136 -52.74 -7.59 -21.35
N PRO A 137 -52.50 -7.79 -20.04
CA PRO A 137 -51.21 -8.29 -19.56
C PRO A 137 -50.76 -9.59 -20.22
N ASP A 138 -51.68 -10.51 -20.50
CA ASP A 138 -51.38 -11.79 -21.16
C ASP A 138 -50.97 -11.58 -22.63
N GLU A 139 -51.70 -10.74 -23.37
CA GLU A 139 -51.34 -10.34 -24.74
C GLU A 139 -49.96 -9.69 -24.78
N MET A 140 -49.66 -8.80 -23.84
CA MET A 140 -48.35 -8.16 -23.76
C MET A 140 -47.25 -9.18 -23.50
N LYS A 141 -47.50 -10.19 -22.67
CA LYS A 141 -46.50 -11.24 -22.38
C LYS A 141 -46.19 -12.08 -23.62
N VAL A 142 -47.20 -12.47 -24.40
CA VAL A 142 -46.99 -13.26 -25.64
C VAL A 142 -46.21 -12.46 -26.68
N VAL A 143 -46.61 -11.21 -26.94
CA VAL A 143 -45.88 -10.33 -27.86
C VAL A 143 -44.46 -10.08 -27.36
N PHE A 144 -44.29 -9.84 -26.06
CA PHE A 144 -42.97 -9.64 -25.44
C PHE A 144 -42.06 -10.84 -25.66
N ASP A 145 -42.53 -12.06 -25.37
CA ASP A 145 -41.70 -13.26 -25.49
C ASP A 145 -41.19 -13.46 -26.91
N GLN A 146 -42.02 -13.17 -27.92
CA GLN A 146 -41.62 -13.27 -29.33
C GLN A 146 -40.66 -12.14 -29.76
N VAL A 147 -40.87 -10.91 -29.28
CA VAL A 147 -39.97 -9.79 -29.56
C VAL A 147 -38.62 -10.00 -28.88
N VAL A 148 -38.62 -10.41 -27.62
CA VAL A 148 -37.42 -10.67 -26.83
C VAL A 148 -36.63 -11.85 -27.37
N ALA A 149 -37.26 -12.89 -27.91
CA ALA A 149 -36.53 -13.99 -28.54
C ALA A 149 -35.55 -13.49 -29.62
N THR A 150 -35.92 -12.49 -30.42
CA THR A 150 -35.01 -11.89 -31.42
C THR A 150 -33.86 -11.11 -30.79
N ARG A 151 -34.06 -10.55 -29.59
CA ARG A 151 -33.02 -9.85 -28.82
C ARG A 151 -32.10 -10.85 -28.12
N GLU A 152 -32.63 -11.98 -27.67
CA GLU A 152 -31.84 -13.09 -27.14
C GLU A 152 -30.94 -13.67 -28.22
N THR A 153 -31.44 -13.85 -29.45
CA THR A 153 -30.58 -14.22 -30.59
C THR A 153 -29.47 -13.19 -30.81
N ALA A 154 -29.78 -11.89 -30.74
CA ALA A 154 -28.76 -10.86 -30.86
C ALA A 154 -27.71 -10.89 -29.72
N VAL A 155 -28.11 -11.26 -28.50
CA VAL A 155 -27.20 -11.52 -27.39
C VAL A 155 -26.38 -12.77 -27.65
N ASP A 156 -26.98 -13.84 -28.15
CA ASP A 156 -26.29 -15.10 -28.47
C ASP A 156 -25.25 -14.89 -29.59
N ASP A 157 -25.55 -14.05 -30.58
CA ASP A 157 -24.61 -13.68 -31.64
C ASP A 157 -23.50 -12.75 -31.13
N TRP A 158 -23.84 -11.82 -30.22
CA TRP A 158 -22.90 -10.86 -29.64
C TRP A 158 -21.96 -11.50 -28.62
N LEU A 159 -22.49 -12.27 -27.68
CA LEU A 159 -21.81 -12.96 -26.59
C LEU A 159 -22.27 -14.43 -26.52
N PRO A 160 -21.75 -15.30 -27.40
CA PRO A 160 -22.16 -16.70 -27.45
C PRO A 160 -21.93 -17.44 -26.14
N GLY A 161 -22.95 -18.16 -25.68
CA GLY A 161 -22.84 -19.10 -24.57
C GLY A 161 -23.07 -18.51 -23.17
N ILE A 162 -23.60 -17.29 -23.05
CA ILE A 162 -24.02 -16.77 -21.74
C ILE A 162 -25.25 -17.56 -21.23
N PRO A 163 -25.19 -18.17 -20.02
CA PRO A 163 -26.31 -18.94 -19.49
C PRO A 163 -27.48 -18.03 -19.10
N GLN A 164 -28.62 -18.62 -18.79
CA GLN A 164 -29.73 -17.88 -18.20
C GLN A 164 -29.34 -17.38 -16.80
N SER A 165 -29.16 -16.06 -16.66
CA SER A 165 -28.72 -15.38 -15.44
C SER A 165 -29.23 -13.94 -15.39
N ASN A 166 -29.02 -13.25 -14.26
CA ASN A 166 -29.34 -11.83 -14.15
C ASN A 166 -28.56 -11.00 -15.17
N GLU A 167 -27.29 -11.34 -15.40
CA GLU A 167 -26.42 -10.67 -16.36
C GLU A 167 -26.92 -10.89 -17.79
N ARG A 168 -27.39 -12.09 -18.14
CA ARG A 168 -28.03 -12.30 -19.44
C ARG A 168 -29.29 -11.44 -19.59
N VAL A 169 -30.08 -11.28 -18.55
CA VAL A 169 -31.25 -10.39 -18.60
C VAL A 169 -30.82 -8.92 -18.80
N ALA A 170 -29.76 -8.47 -18.12
CA ALA A 170 -29.20 -7.14 -18.33
C ALA A 170 -28.73 -6.95 -19.79
N LEU A 171 -28.02 -7.93 -20.36
CA LEU A 171 -27.61 -7.91 -21.76
C LEU A 171 -28.79 -7.91 -22.73
N VAL A 172 -29.81 -8.72 -22.47
CA VAL A 172 -31.02 -8.74 -23.30
C VAL A 172 -31.72 -7.38 -23.25
N SER A 173 -31.72 -6.69 -22.10
CA SER A 173 -32.22 -5.30 -22.00
C SER A 173 -31.40 -4.31 -22.85
N LEU A 174 -30.07 -4.42 -22.82
CA LEU A 174 -29.16 -3.63 -23.66
C LEU A 174 -29.40 -3.91 -25.16
N ALA A 175 -29.62 -5.17 -25.54
CA ALA A 175 -29.92 -5.60 -26.91
C ALA A 175 -31.30 -5.11 -27.37
N TYR A 176 -32.28 -5.11 -26.46
CA TYR A 176 -33.62 -4.57 -26.70
C TYR A 176 -33.56 -3.09 -27.16
N ASN A 177 -32.56 -2.36 -26.69
CA ASN A 177 -32.32 -0.94 -27.01
C ASN A 177 -31.22 -0.74 -28.06
N ASN A 178 -30.78 -1.82 -28.69
CA ASN A 178 -29.83 -1.81 -29.80
C ASN A 178 -28.41 -1.30 -29.41
N LEU A 179 -28.05 -1.43 -28.13
CA LEU A 179 -26.76 -1.00 -27.57
C LEU A 179 -25.67 -2.05 -27.75
N ILE A 180 -26.09 -3.31 -27.71
CA ILE A 180 -25.26 -4.45 -28.05
C ILE A 180 -25.90 -5.19 -29.22
N GLY A 181 -25.14 -6.09 -29.83
CA GLY A 181 -25.54 -6.81 -31.04
C GLY A 181 -24.48 -6.75 -32.13
N VAL A 182 -24.79 -7.42 -33.24
CA VAL A 182 -23.86 -7.63 -34.35
C VAL A 182 -24.35 -6.88 -35.59
N ILE A 183 -23.42 -6.21 -36.28
CA ILE A 183 -23.64 -5.61 -37.60
C ILE A 183 -22.77 -6.37 -38.60
N HIS A 184 -23.36 -6.80 -39.70
CA HIS A 184 -22.64 -7.38 -40.84
C HIS A 184 -22.52 -6.35 -41.97
N GLU A 185 -21.30 -5.91 -42.26
CA GLU A 185 -20.98 -5.02 -43.38
C GLU A 185 -20.11 -5.78 -44.39
N GLY A 186 -20.76 -6.40 -45.38
CA GLY A 186 -20.08 -7.32 -46.29
C GLY A 186 -19.56 -8.55 -45.55
N ASP A 187 -18.26 -8.83 -45.66
CA ASP A 187 -17.59 -9.93 -44.93
C ASP A 187 -17.14 -9.53 -43.50
N GLN A 188 -17.37 -8.28 -43.09
CA GLN A 188 -16.96 -7.79 -41.77
C GLN A 188 -18.09 -7.91 -40.74
N THR A 189 -17.73 -8.41 -39.56
CA THR A 189 -18.59 -8.50 -38.38
C THR A 189 -18.16 -7.44 -37.38
N ILE A 190 -19.05 -6.50 -37.07
CA ILE A 190 -18.82 -5.41 -36.12
C ILE A 190 -19.69 -5.65 -34.89
N TYR A 191 -19.05 -5.71 -33.72
CA TYR A 191 -19.72 -5.82 -32.43
C TYR A 191 -19.95 -4.43 -31.85
N LYS A 192 -21.20 -4.14 -31.48
CA LYS A 192 -21.53 -2.91 -30.76
C LYS A 192 -21.04 -2.96 -29.31
N SER A 193 -20.82 -1.79 -28.71
CA SER A 193 -20.25 -1.63 -27.36
C SER A 193 -19.03 -2.53 -27.14
N PRO A 194 -17.99 -2.41 -27.98
CA PRO A 194 -16.88 -3.35 -27.99
C PRO A 194 -16.11 -3.37 -26.66
N LYS A 195 -15.95 -2.23 -25.96
CA LYS A 195 -15.30 -2.16 -24.64
C LYS A 195 -16.10 -2.90 -23.56
N LEU A 196 -17.40 -2.67 -23.48
CA LEU A 196 -18.28 -3.47 -22.60
C LEU A 196 -18.21 -4.97 -22.93
N ARG A 197 -18.37 -5.33 -24.21
CA ARG A 197 -18.26 -6.71 -24.65
C ARG A 197 -16.94 -7.31 -24.17
N GLN A 198 -15.89 -6.52 -24.30
CA GLN A 198 -14.55 -6.90 -23.89
C GLN A 198 -14.47 -7.06 -22.38
N ASP A 199 -14.86 -6.08 -21.56
CA ASP A 199 -14.84 -6.19 -20.08
C ASP A 199 -15.65 -7.38 -19.54
N ILE A 200 -16.77 -7.73 -20.20
CA ILE A 200 -17.56 -8.93 -19.86
C ILE A 200 -16.85 -10.21 -20.28
N LEU A 201 -16.39 -10.29 -21.52
CA LEU A 201 -15.57 -11.41 -21.98
C LEU A 201 -14.31 -11.58 -21.12
N ASP A 202 -13.86 -10.49 -20.49
CA ASP A 202 -12.70 -10.38 -19.62
C ASP A 202 -13.02 -10.58 -18.13
N ASP A 203 -14.27 -10.87 -17.75
CA ASP A 203 -14.68 -11.06 -16.35
C ASP A 203 -14.33 -9.88 -15.43
N LYS A 204 -14.12 -8.68 -15.98
CA LYS A 204 -13.88 -7.48 -15.18
C LYS A 204 -15.22 -6.97 -14.73
N ARG A 205 -15.85 -7.66 -13.78
CA ARG A 205 -17.21 -7.33 -13.35
C ARG A 205 -17.31 -5.87 -12.93
N ALA A 206 -16.33 -5.34 -12.20
CA ALA A 206 -16.22 -3.93 -11.84
C ALA A 206 -16.12 -2.98 -13.05
N GLU A 207 -15.31 -3.33 -14.06
CA GLU A 207 -15.15 -2.54 -15.29
C GLU A 207 -16.31 -2.69 -16.27
N ALA A 208 -16.91 -3.87 -16.39
CA ALA A 208 -18.07 -4.14 -17.20
C ALA A 208 -19.31 -3.49 -16.59
N TRP A 209 -19.42 -3.57 -15.26
CA TRP A 209 -20.38 -2.79 -14.50
C TRP A 209 -20.12 -1.30 -14.75
N PHE A 210 -18.87 -0.84 -14.71
CA PHE A 210 -18.50 0.52 -15.07
C PHE A 210 -18.94 0.87 -16.50
N GLU A 211 -18.67 0.04 -17.49
CA GLU A 211 -19.06 0.28 -18.88
C GLU A 211 -20.57 0.31 -19.08
N ILE A 212 -21.32 -0.60 -18.44
CA ILE A 212 -22.79 -0.59 -18.46
C ILE A 212 -23.30 0.68 -17.80
N ARG A 213 -22.79 0.97 -16.60
CA ARG A 213 -23.23 2.07 -15.77
C ARG A 213 -22.93 3.42 -16.44
N PHE A 214 -21.76 3.55 -17.05
CA PHE A 214 -21.13 4.83 -17.39
C PHE A 214 -20.96 5.04 -18.89
N ASN A 215 -20.63 4.00 -19.66
CA ASN A 215 -20.21 4.17 -21.05
C ASN A 215 -21.22 3.63 -22.09
N SER A 216 -22.27 2.92 -21.69
CA SER A 216 -23.28 2.33 -22.59
C SER A 216 -24.27 3.39 -23.16
N ASN A 217 -23.80 4.33 -24.00
CA ASN A 217 -24.52 5.28 -24.91
C ASN A 217 -23.90 6.69 -24.96
N ALA A 218 -23.56 7.14 -26.16
CA ALA A 218 -22.97 8.47 -26.38
C ALA A 218 -23.96 9.65 -26.20
N GLU A 219 -25.29 9.42 -26.24
CA GLU A 219 -26.29 10.50 -26.09
C GLU A 219 -26.31 11.13 -24.69
N SER A 220 -25.78 10.42 -23.70
CA SER A 220 -25.61 10.92 -22.33
C SER A 220 -24.76 12.19 -22.28
N LYS A 221 -23.79 12.40 -23.17
CA LYS A 221 -22.89 13.58 -23.14
C LYS A 221 -23.52 14.89 -23.67
N ARG A 222 -24.83 14.93 -23.96
CA ARG A 222 -25.54 16.12 -24.49
C ARG A 222 -26.26 16.90 -23.38
N THR A 223 -26.18 18.24 -23.44
CA THR A 223 -26.53 19.15 -22.32
C THR A 223 -27.85 19.91 -22.49
N ASP A 224 -28.59 19.74 -23.59
CA ASP A 224 -29.80 20.53 -23.86
C ASP A 224 -31.07 19.99 -23.14
N ALA A 225 -32.05 20.86 -22.85
CA ALA A 225 -33.18 20.52 -21.99
C ALA A 225 -34.14 19.44 -22.57
N GLY A 226 -34.22 19.30 -23.90
CA GLY A 226 -35.01 18.27 -24.57
C GLY A 226 -34.33 16.90 -24.51
N SER A 227 -33.01 16.86 -24.61
CA SER A 227 -32.20 15.65 -24.41
C SER A 227 -32.13 15.21 -22.95
N ARG A 228 -32.39 16.10 -21.97
CA ARG A 228 -32.37 15.74 -20.53
C ARG A 228 -33.43 14.73 -20.12
N ALA A 229 -34.67 14.84 -20.59
CA ALA A 229 -35.73 13.88 -20.23
C ALA A 229 -35.49 12.49 -20.84
N SER A 230 -34.97 12.43 -22.08
CA SER A 230 -34.51 11.18 -22.70
C SER A 230 -33.24 10.64 -22.03
N ALA A 231 -32.31 11.51 -21.64
CA ALA A 231 -31.10 11.13 -20.93
C ALA A 231 -31.40 10.60 -19.52
N LEU A 232 -32.46 11.10 -18.86
CA LEU A 232 -32.95 10.56 -17.59
C LEU A 232 -33.54 9.15 -17.74
N GLY A 233 -34.36 8.91 -18.78
CA GLY A 233 -34.86 7.56 -19.05
C GLY A 233 -33.73 6.57 -19.34
N LEU A 234 -32.75 6.97 -20.16
CA LEU A 234 -31.58 6.16 -20.52
C LEU A 234 -30.68 5.86 -19.31
N ALA A 235 -30.44 6.86 -18.46
CA ALA A 235 -29.64 6.66 -17.26
C ALA A 235 -30.37 5.82 -16.22
N LYS A 236 -31.70 5.96 -16.06
CA LYS A 236 -32.47 5.09 -15.15
C LYS A 236 -32.32 3.63 -15.57
N ARG A 237 -32.43 3.40 -16.87
CA ARG A 237 -32.21 2.09 -17.46
C ARG A 237 -30.81 1.55 -17.18
N ARG A 238 -29.75 2.33 -17.36
CA ARG A 238 -28.37 1.87 -17.09
C ARG A 238 -28.17 1.47 -15.64
N ILE A 239 -28.83 2.16 -14.73
CA ILE A 239 -28.84 1.81 -13.31
C ILE A 239 -29.50 0.45 -13.15
N ASP A 240 -30.74 0.30 -13.64
CA ASP A 240 -31.48 -0.96 -13.55
C ASP A 240 -30.69 -2.13 -14.18
N GLU A 241 -30.02 -1.88 -15.32
CA GLU A 241 -29.19 -2.85 -16.04
C GLU A 241 -27.90 -3.18 -15.28
N SER A 242 -27.18 -2.18 -14.77
CA SER A 242 -25.95 -2.38 -13.97
C SER A 242 -26.23 -3.01 -12.60
N ASP A 243 -27.37 -2.70 -11.97
CA ASP A 243 -27.76 -3.27 -10.67
C ASP A 243 -28.23 -4.70 -10.83
N LEU A 244 -28.95 -4.99 -11.93
CA LEU A 244 -29.30 -6.35 -12.31
C LEU A 244 -28.04 -7.15 -12.68
N PHE A 245 -27.12 -6.53 -13.41
CA PHE A 245 -25.85 -7.13 -13.74
C PHE A 245 -25.01 -7.40 -12.48
N GLY A 246 -25.04 -6.49 -11.51
CA GLY A 246 -24.39 -6.60 -10.21
C GLY A 246 -22.91 -6.20 -10.26
N LEU A 247 -22.47 -5.37 -9.32
CA LEU A 247 -21.04 -5.09 -9.12
C LEU A 247 -20.35 -6.21 -8.31
N TYR A 248 -21.14 -6.91 -7.51
CA TYR A 248 -20.81 -8.09 -6.71
C TYR A 248 -21.56 -9.33 -7.18
N ASN A 249 -21.06 -10.52 -6.85
CA ASN A 249 -21.76 -11.78 -7.13
C ASN A 249 -22.90 -12.05 -6.12
N GLU A 250 -22.78 -11.58 -4.88
CA GLU A 250 -23.81 -11.68 -3.83
C GLU A 250 -24.07 -10.31 -3.17
N GLN A 251 -25.35 -9.96 -2.93
CA GLN A 251 -25.74 -8.72 -2.24
C GLN A 251 -26.09 -9.03 -0.77
N GLY A 252 -25.14 -8.92 0.16
CA GLY A 252 -25.35 -9.21 1.59
C GLY A 252 -24.08 -9.11 2.47
N PRO A 253 -24.18 -9.35 3.81
CA PRO A 253 -23.04 -9.27 4.73
C PRO A 253 -22.08 -10.44 4.51
N GLY A 254 -21.13 -10.21 3.61
CA GLY A 254 -20.13 -11.19 3.19
C GLY A 254 -19.43 -10.80 1.89
N ILE A 255 -19.38 -9.50 1.58
CA ILE A 255 -18.75 -9.00 0.35
C ILE A 255 -17.31 -9.48 0.35
N PRO A 256 -16.95 -10.33 -0.62
CA PRO A 256 -15.60 -10.87 -0.69
C PRO A 256 -14.59 -9.71 -0.79
N VAL A 257 -13.43 -9.83 -0.11
CA VAL A 257 -12.31 -8.85 -0.12
C VAL A 257 -11.76 -8.58 -1.53
N ASP A 258 -12.11 -9.41 -2.51
CA ASP A 258 -11.68 -9.25 -3.90
C ASP A 258 -12.61 -8.33 -4.67
N GLU A 259 -13.90 -8.59 -4.51
CA GLU A 259 -14.92 -7.72 -5.03
C GLU A 259 -14.79 -6.33 -4.40
N ALA A 260 -14.39 -6.29 -3.14
CA ALA A 260 -13.98 -5.08 -2.46
C ALA A 260 -12.87 -4.28 -3.18
N LYS A 261 -11.71 -4.90 -3.37
CA LYS A 261 -10.54 -4.26 -3.97
C LYS A 261 -10.74 -3.94 -5.45
N ASP A 262 -11.42 -4.79 -6.21
CA ASP A 262 -11.72 -4.55 -7.61
C ASP A 262 -12.59 -3.30 -7.78
N VAL A 263 -13.45 -3.06 -6.80
CA VAL A 263 -14.16 -1.81 -6.70
C VAL A 263 -13.20 -0.67 -6.37
N LEU A 264 -12.26 -0.81 -5.42
CA LEU A 264 -11.24 0.21 -5.09
C LEU A 264 -10.28 0.56 -6.22
N ARG A 265 -9.91 -0.40 -7.08
CA ARG A 265 -8.98 -0.20 -8.21
C ARG A 265 -9.63 0.27 -9.49
N MET A 266 -10.79 -0.30 -9.82
CA MET A 266 -11.62 0.28 -10.88
C MET A 266 -11.91 1.73 -10.51
N TYR A 267 -12.15 1.99 -9.22
CA TYR A 267 -12.12 3.34 -8.67
C TYR A 267 -10.76 4.04 -8.86
N THR A 268 -9.59 3.53 -8.47
CA THR A 268 -8.28 4.22 -8.69
C THR A 268 -8.01 4.57 -10.17
N THR A 269 -8.36 3.67 -11.09
CA THR A 269 -8.06 3.76 -12.53
C THR A 269 -9.01 4.67 -13.26
N HIS A 270 -10.30 4.41 -13.07
CA HIS A 270 -11.36 5.14 -13.72
C HIS A 270 -11.89 6.25 -12.83
N ARG A 271 -11.17 6.62 -11.75
CA ARG A 271 -11.60 7.67 -10.81
C ARG A 271 -12.11 8.88 -11.55
N ASN A 272 -11.37 9.32 -12.57
CA ASN A 272 -11.72 10.49 -13.36
C ASN A 272 -13.02 10.29 -14.17
N ASP A 273 -13.22 9.11 -14.74
CA ASP A 273 -14.36 8.82 -15.62
C ASP A 273 -15.64 8.44 -14.83
N ILE A 274 -15.51 7.63 -13.77
CA ILE A 274 -16.56 7.28 -12.81
C ILE A 274 -17.13 8.56 -12.20
N GLN A 275 -16.25 9.43 -11.72
CA GLN A 275 -16.62 10.74 -11.20
C GLN A 275 -17.32 11.56 -12.27
N THR A 276 -16.77 11.61 -13.49
CA THR A 276 -17.36 12.40 -14.58
C THR A 276 -18.83 12.02 -14.82
N TYR A 277 -19.16 10.72 -14.77
CA TYR A 277 -20.50 10.25 -15.08
C TYR A 277 -21.50 10.27 -13.92
N GLU A 278 -21.15 9.76 -12.72
CA GLU A 278 -22.10 9.73 -11.59
C GLU A 278 -22.65 11.14 -11.29
N ASN A 279 -21.83 12.16 -11.56
CA ASN A 279 -22.21 13.58 -11.51
C ASN A 279 -23.31 13.96 -12.49
N GLN A 280 -23.31 13.37 -13.69
CA GLN A 280 -24.22 13.76 -14.74
C GLN A 280 -25.68 13.31 -14.48
N PHE A 281 -25.89 12.17 -13.81
CA PHE A 281 -27.20 11.48 -13.72
C PHE A 281 -27.77 11.38 -12.31
N HIS A 282 -27.35 12.31 -11.46
CA HIS A 282 -27.54 12.27 -10.03
C HIS A 282 -28.99 12.05 -9.54
N SER A 283 -30.02 12.63 -10.19
CA SER A 283 -31.44 12.56 -9.73
C SER A 283 -32.05 11.16 -9.71
N LEU A 284 -31.39 10.20 -10.34
CA LEU A 284 -31.83 8.82 -10.44
C LEU A 284 -31.31 7.95 -9.29
N PHE A 285 -30.21 8.35 -8.67
CA PHE A 285 -29.63 7.68 -7.50
C PHE A 285 -30.29 8.13 -6.18
N LEU A 286 -31.28 9.04 -6.22
CA LEU A 286 -32.00 9.61 -5.07
C LEU A 286 -33.29 8.85 -4.68
N VAL A 287 -33.73 7.86 -5.46
CA VAL A 287 -34.90 7.04 -5.10
C VAL A 287 -34.42 5.92 -4.19
N SER A 288 -35.04 5.78 -3.01
CA SER A 288 -34.61 4.84 -1.97
C SER A 288 -34.42 3.42 -2.51
N GLY A 289 -33.15 2.95 -2.57
CA GLY A 289 -32.80 1.55 -2.90
C GLY A 289 -31.75 1.29 -3.99
N ALA A 290 -31.11 2.29 -4.61
CA ALA A 290 -30.08 2.07 -5.64
C ALA A 290 -28.66 1.85 -5.05
N ASN A 291 -27.90 0.87 -5.59
CA ASN A 291 -26.49 0.61 -5.22
C ASN A 291 -25.58 1.65 -5.90
N THR A 292 -24.84 2.44 -5.11
CA THR A 292 -23.87 3.43 -5.60
C THR A 292 -22.45 2.84 -5.61
N ILE A 293 -21.51 3.33 -6.44
CA ILE A 293 -20.12 2.80 -6.46
C ILE A 293 -19.44 2.93 -5.09
N GLN A 294 -19.80 3.97 -4.35
CA GLN A 294 -19.30 4.23 -3.02
C GLN A 294 -19.80 3.24 -1.98
N SER A 295 -21.08 2.84 -2.04
CA SER A 295 -21.62 1.80 -1.13
C SER A 295 -20.90 0.45 -1.29
N GLN A 296 -20.24 0.28 -2.43
CA GLN A 296 -19.49 -0.88 -2.80
C GLN A 296 -18.03 -0.71 -2.34
N LEU A 297 -17.36 0.42 -2.61
CA LEU A 297 -16.04 0.76 -2.00
C LEU A 297 -16.02 0.70 -0.47
N THR A 298 -17.14 0.96 0.18
CA THR A 298 -17.22 0.90 1.64
C THR A 298 -17.41 -0.52 2.14
N ALA A 299 -18.25 -1.31 1.48
CA ALA A 299 -18.29 -2.74 1.76
C ALA A 299 -16.99 -3.43 1.37
N ALA A 300 -16.24 -2.81 0.46
CA ALA A 300 -14.91 -3.21 0.12
C ALA A 300 -13.90 -3.03 1.23
N LYS A 301 -13.94 -1.84 1.82
CA LYS A 301 -13.07 -1.45 2.91
C LYS A 301 -13.48 -2.04 4.24
N GLY A 302 -14.72 -2.47 4.44
CA GLY A 302 -15.19 -3.04 5.71
C GLY A 302 -14.34 -4.21 6.24
N PRO A 303 -14.04 -5.23 5.43
CA PRO A 303 -13.01 -6.20 5.73
C PRO A 303 -11.62 -5.58 5.96
N LEU A 304 -11.24 -4.55 5.19
CA LEU A 304 -9.94 -3.83 5.28
C LEU A 304 -9.79 -2.96 6.54
N LEU A 305 -10.88 -2.59 7.19
CA LEU A 305 -10.97 -1.61 8.29
C LEU A 305 -11.32 -2.26 9.65
N ALA A 306 -12.05 -3.37 9.66
CA ALA A 306 -12.17 -4.19 10.88
C ALA A 306 -10.82 -4.82 11.27
N LEU A 307 -9.97 -4.99 10.26
CA LEU A 307 -8.54 -5.28 10.27
C LEU A 307 -7.72 -4.33 11.17
N PHE A 308 -8.30 -3.19 11.48
CA PHE A 308 -7.55 -2.03 11.87
C PHE A 308 -8.12 -1.40 13.16
N ALA A 309 -9.40 -1.65 13.46
CA ALA A 309 -9.99 -1.55 14.80
C ALA A 309 -9.36 -2.49 15.88
N ALA A 310 -8.31 -3.25 15.56
CA ALA A 310 -7.34 -3.76 16.53
C ALA A 310 -6.39 -2.67 17.09
N GLY A 311 -6.59 -1.39 16.71
CA GLY A 311 -6.05 -0.24 17.44
C GLY A 311 -5.89 1.06 16.66
N GLN A 312 -6.73 1.36 15.67
CA GLN A 312 -6.31 2.29 14.64
C GLN A 312 -7.58 3.00 14.01
N THR A 313 -7.47 4.25 13.44
CA THR A 313 -8.48 4.96 12.53
C THR A 313 -8.07 5.14 10.99
N ILE A 314 -8.71 4.50 9.95
CA ILE A 314 -8.48 4.66 8.48
C ILE A 314 -9.63 5.53 8.01
N ASP A 315 -9.40 6.84 7.92
CA ASP A 315 -10.43 7.82 7.59
C ASP A 315 -10.11 8.73 6.38
N GLY A 316 -8.94 8.60 5.78
CA GLY A 316 -8.59 9.25 4.52
C GLY A 316 -8.79 8.34 3.30
N ASP A 317 -8.30 8.79 2.16
CA ASP A 317 -8.29 8.03 0.94
C ASP A 317 -7.73 6.63 1.22
N VAL A 318 -8.45 5.65 0.65
CA VAL A 318 -7.79 4.39 0.32
C VAL A 318 -7.22 4.66 -1.05
N LEU A 319 -6.14 5.42 -1.00
CA LEU A 319 -5.18 5.39 -2.06
C LEU A 319 -4.60 4.02 -1.93
N VAL A 320 -5.24 3.13 -2.67
CA VAL A 320 -4.45 2.13 -3.31
C VAL A 320 -3.66 2.95 -4.30
N GLY A 321 -2.36 2.96 -4.07
CA GLY A 321 -1.42 3.09 -5.15
C GLY A 321 -1.88 2.34 -6.38
N ALA A 322 -1.16 2.56 -7.45
CA ALA A 322 -0.94 1.37 -8.20
C ALA A 322 -0.35 0.34 -7.22
N ASP A 323 -1.01 -0.78 -7.06
CA ASP A 323 -0.49 -1.90 -6.30
C ASP A 323 0.71 -2.49 -7.09
N ASP A 324 1.88 -1.81 -7.06
CA ASP A 324 2.86 -1.75 -8.17
C ASP A 324 4.31 -1.34 -7.76
N ALA A 325 5.25 -2.29 -7.61
CA ALA A 325 6.64 -2.05 -7.14
C ALA A 325 7.55 -1.11 -7.99
N LYS A 326 7.02 -0.51 -9.06
CA LYS A 326 7.74 0.38 -9.99
C LYS A 326 7.08 1.73 -10.13
N SER A 327 5.80 1.86 -9.82
CA SER A 327 5.26 3.17 -9.55
C SER A 327 6.05 3.68 -8.35
N THR A 328 6.63 4.85 -8.57
CA THR A 328 6.66 5.77 -7.45
C THR A 328 5.29 6.38 -7.52
N ASP A 329 4.35 5.74 -6.84
CA ASP A 329 3.10 6.39 -6.66
C ASP A 329 3.33 7.56 -5.74
N LEU A 330 3.08 8.72 -6.32
CA LEU A 330 2.87 9.89 -5.52
C LEU A 330 1.44 9.78 -4.98
N LEU A 331 1.30 8.95 -3.95
CA LEU A 331 0.11 8.86 -3.15
C LEU A 331 0.17 9.97 -2.14
N LEU A 332 -0.25 11.11 -2.66
CA LEU A 332 -0.66 12.20 -1.82
C LEU A 332 -1.95 11.77 -1.20
N GLY A 333 -1.81 11.15 -0.03
CA GLY A 333 -2.83 11.29 0.98
C GLY A 333 -3.03 12.76 1.30
N THR A 334 -3.64 12.98 2.43
CA THR A 334 -4.36 14.18 2.72
C THR A 334 -4.13 14.54 4.17
N ALA A 335 -4.58 15.71 4.61
CA ALA A 335 -4.49 16.10 6.02
C ALA A 335 -5.37 15.25 7.00
N LYS A 336 -5.57 13.95 6.74
CA LYS A 336 -6.45 13.00 7.44
C LYS A 336 -5.79 11.64 7.53
N ALA A 337 -6.34 10.76 8.38
CA ALA A 337 -5.89 9.38 8.57
C ALA A 337 -6.05 8.49 7.32
N ASP A 338 -5.33 8.79 6.27
CA ASP A 338 -5.35 8.08 5.01
C ASP A 338 -4.89 6.64 5.24
N LEU A 339 -5.56 5.73 4.54
CA LEU A 339 -4.99 4.42 4.31
C LEU A 339 -4.38 4.45 2.95
N ILE A 340 -3.22 5.08 2.98
CA ILE A 340 -2.35 5.03 1.87
C ILE A 340 -1.74 3.66 1.94
N PHE A 341 -2.25 2.81 1.07
CA PHE A 341 -1.49 1.68 0.64
C PHE A 341 -0.65 2.20 -0.52
N GLY A 342 0.61 2.53 -0.22
CA GLY A 342 1.66 2.44 -1.24
C GLY A 342 1.53 1.12 -1.98
N GLU A 343 1.18 0.10 -1.20
CA GLU A 343 1.07 -1.31 -1.58
C GLU A 343 2.46 -1.82 -1.91
N LYS A 344 3.02 -1.45 -3.05
CA LYS A 344 4.38 -1.80 -3.44
C LYS A 344 4.89 -0.62 -4.23
N GLY A 345 6.16 -0.33 -4.13
CA GLY A 345 6.77 0.75 -4.88
C GLY A 345 7.92 1.29 -4.07
N ASN A 346 8.73 2.14 -4.68
CA ASN A 346 9.41 3.12 -3.85
C ASN A 346 8.47 4.31 -3.86
N ASP A 347 7.47 4.21 -3.01
CA ASP A 347 6.34 5.10 -3.02
C ASP A 347 6.64 6.32 -2.19
N ILE A 348 6.04 7.42 -2.62
CA ILE A 348 6.04 8.64 -1.85
C ILE A 348 4.65 8.71 -1.25
N LEU A 349 4.56 8.13 -0.07
CA LEU A 349 3.35 8.18 0.72
C LEU A 349 3.44 9.45 1.52
N VAL A 350 2.64 10.41 1.11
CA VAL A 350 2.50 11.65 1.87
C VAL A 350 1.17 11.55 2.57
N GLY A 351 1.24 11.23 3.86
CA GLY A 351 0.17 11.41 4.83
C GLY A 351 -0.24 12.86 4.79
N ASN A 352 0.67 13.76 5.19
CA ASN A 352 0.56 15.22 5.32
C ASN A 352 0.25 15.64 6.75
N ASP A 353 -1.00 15.82 7.13
CA ASP A 353 -1.37 16.02 8.53
C ASP A 353 -2.30 14.84 8.85
N GLY A 354 -2.51 14.47 10.09
CA GLY A 354 -3.47 13.42 10.44
C GLY A 354 -2.86 12.31 11.28
N ASN A 355 -3.56 11.20 11.35
CA ASN A 355 -3.11 10.03 12.11
C ASN A 355 -3.07 8.87 11.12
N ASP A 356 -2.18 9.00 10.18
CA ASP A 356 -2.24 8.36 8.90
C ASP A 356 -1.63 6.98 9.01
N ILE A 357 -2.08 6.10 8.12
CA ILE A 357 -1.57 4.75 8.08
C ILE A 357 -1.00 4.59 6.72
N LEU A 358 0.24 5.01 6.70
CA LEU A 358 1.07 4.83 5.55
C LEU A 358 1.59 3.41 5.69
N ARG A 359 1.10 2.60 4.78
CA ARG A 359 1.64 1.28 4.54
C ARG A 359 2.41 1.43 3.25
N GLY A 360 3.70 1.75 3.39
CA GLY A 360 4.62 1.75 2.26
C GLY A 360 4.49 0.40 1.56
N GLY A 361 4.63 -0.65 2.37
CA GLY A 361 4.36 -2.01 1.97
C GLY A 361 5.66 -2.70 1.63
N GLU A 362 6.04 -2.74 0.36
CA GLU A 362 7.33 -3.28 -0.07
C GLU A 362 8.07 -2.24 -0.91
N GLY A 363 9.33 -2.01 -0.59
CA GLY A 363 10.20 -1.11 -1.32
C GLY A 363 11.00 -0.23 -0.36
N ASP A 364 11.86 0.62 -0.91
CA ASP A 364 12.49 1.65 -0.09
C ASP A 364 11.55 2.85 -0.14
N ASP A 365 10.58 2.87 0.78
CA ASP A 365 9.49 3.84 0.76
C ASP A 365 9.90 5.12 1.49
N GLU A 366 9.37 6.24 0.98
CA GLU A 366 9.45 7.52 1.67
C GLU A 366 8.11 7.79 2.35
N LEU A 367 8.09 7.61 3.67
CA LEU A 367 6.89 7.80 4.47
C LEU A 367 6.97 9.16 5.14
N PHE A 368 6.10 10.06 4.70
CA PHE A 368 5.87 11.35 5.31
C PHE A 368 4.53 11.27 6.03
N GLY A 369 4.55 10.92 7.32
CA GLY A 369 3.37 11.05 8.17
C GLY A 369 2.94 12.51 8.24
N GLY A 370 3.88 13.33 8.70
CA GLY A 370 3.71 14.77 8.85
C GLY A 370 2.96 15.11 10.13
N LEU A 371 2.10 16.13 10.15
CA LEU A 371 1.51 16.59 11.40
C LEU A 371 0.44 15.63 11.96
N GLY A 372 0.79 14.73 12.84
CA GLY A 372 -0.12 14.23 13.87
C GLY A 372 0.44 13.01 14.59
N ASN A 373 -0.38 11.98 14.79
CA ASN A 373 0.06 10.74 15.41
C ASN A 373 -0.09 9.62 14.41
N ASP A 374 0.88 9.53 13.53
CA ASP A 374 0.86 8.63 12.39
C ASP A 374 1.34 7.24 12.80
N VAL A 375 0.85 6.24 12.07
CA VAL A 375 1.41 4.89 12.11
C VAL A 375 2.06 4.62 10.77
N LEU A 376 3.37 4.80 10.76
CA LEU A 376 4.19 4.57 9.60
C LEU A 376 4.67 3.14 9.65
N LYS A 377 4.21 2.37 8.66
CA LYS A 377 4.64 0.99 8.45
C LYS A 377 5.37 0.98 7.13
N GLY A 378 6.70 1.05 7.18
CA GLY A 378 7.51 0.93 5.98
C GLY A 378 7.30 -0.43 5.35
N GLY A 379 7.32 -1.47 6.19
CA GLY A 379 7.16 -2.84 5.73
C GLY A 379 8.52 -3.41 5.36
N VAL A 380 8.71 -3.91 4.15
CA VAL A 380 9.98 -4.56 3.78
C VAL A 380 10.79 -3.64 2.89
N GLY A 381 11.96 -3.21 3.37
CA GLY A 381 12.91 -2.44 2.60
C GLY A 381 13.80 -1.62 3.50
N LYS A 382 14.63 -0.76 2.92
CA LYS A 382 15.32 0.27 3.68
C LYS A 382 14.45 1.52 3.65
N ASP A 383 13.42 1.51 4.47
CA ASP A 383 12.44 2.58 4.50
C ASP A 383 13.02 3.84 5.13
N THR A 384 12.62 4.98 4.59
CA THR A 384 13.01 6.28 5.11
C THR A 384 11.79 6.96 5.71
N TYR A 385 11.83 7.11 7.02
CA TYR A 385 10.79 7.78 7.79
C TYR A 385 11.20 9.22 8.02
N PHE A 386 10.36 10.14 7.58
CA PHE A 386 10.57 11.57 7.75
C PHE A 386 9.75 12.07 8.94
N TYR A 387 10.45 12.60 9.93
CA TYR A 387 9.85 13.16 11.13
C TYR A 387 10.42 14.57 11.39
N SER A 388 9.55 15.51 11.73
CA SER A 388 9.90 16.87 12.14
C SER A 388 9.40 17.16 13.54
N SER A 389 10.14 17.95 14.31
CA SER A 389 9.71 18.39 15.62
C SER A 389 8.41 19.19 15.49
N GLY A 390 7.38 18.69 16.17
CA GLY A 390 6.03 19.25 16.09
C GLY A 390 5.07 18.47 15.21
N ASP A 391 5.53 17.41 14.50
CA ASP A 391 4.68 16.46 13.75
C ASP A 391 3.67 15.81 14.70
N GLY A 392 4.17 15.24 15.80
CA GLY A 392 3.34 14.82 16.91
C GLY A 392 3.88 13.53 17.52
N SER A 393 3.00 12.62 17.91
CA SER A 393 3.37 11.36 18.59
C SER A 393 3.28 10.16 17.64
N ASP A 394 4.27 10.05 16.77
CA ASP A 394 4.28 9.05 15.71
C ASP A 394 4.79 7.70 16.18
N VAL A 395 4.26 6.68 15.52
CA VAL A 395 4.60 5.28 15.73
C VAL A 395 5.18 4.73 14.45
N ILE A 396 6.48 4.42 14.50
CA ILE A 396 7.12 3.61 13.47
C ILE A 396 7.00 2.15 13.88
N VAL A 397 6.41 1.36 12.99
CA VAL A 397 6.44 -0.08 13.07
C VAL A 397 7.31 -0.55 11.91
N ASP A 398 8.50 -1.01 12.25
CA ASP A 398 9.45 -1.59 11.31
C ASP A 398 10.14 -2.79 11.95
N THR A 399 9.35 -3.68 12.54
CA THR A 399 9.86 -4.89 13.18
C THR A 399 9.30 -6.15 12.54
N PRO A 400 10.10 -7.24 12.48
CA PRO A 400 9.71 -8.47 11.80
C PRO A 400 8.60 -9.29 12.48
N LEU A 401 7.93 -8.77 13.53
CA LEU A 401 7.14 -9.58 14.47
C LEU A 401 5.60 -9.43 14.41
N ILE A 402 5.03 -8.52 13.62
CA ILE A 402 3.55 -8.41 13.47
C ILE A 402 3.14 -8.70 12.03
N LEU A 403 2.19 -9.63 11.86
CA LEU A 403 1.43 -9.80 10.62
C LEU A 403 0.10 -9.09 10.80
N ASP A 404 -0.27 -8.19 9.89
CA ASP A 404 -1.59 -7.58 9.91
C ASP A 404 -2.68 -8.64 9.58
N GLY A 405 -3.96 -8.32 9.78
CA GLY A 405 -5.07 -9.18 9.36
C GLY A 405 -5.15 -9.47 7.85
N GLY A 406 -4.15 -9.04 7.07
CA GLY A 406 -3.87 -9.35 5.65
C GLY A 406 -2.65 -10.25 5.42
N GLY A 407 -1.82 -10.54 6.44
CA GLY A 407 -0.74 -11.53 6.41
C GLY A 407 0.65 -11.05 6.00
N GLN A 408 0.93 -9.73 5.94
CA GLN A 408 2.26 -9.19 5.57
C GLN A 408 3.08 -8.75 6.80
N PRO A 409 4.44 -8.91 6.81
CA PRO A 409 5.29 -8.38 7.87
C PRO A 409 5.17 -6.87 7.94
N GLU A 410 4.99 -6.33 9.14
CA GLU A 410 4.92 -4.89 9.35
C GLU A 410 6.31 -4.21 9.34
N GLY A 411 7.42 -4.93 9.08
CA GLY A 411 8.79 -4.39 9.12
C GLY A 411 9.96 -5.39 8.95
N ASP A 412 11.20 -4.89 8.80
CA ASP A 412 12.46 -5.67 8.82
C ASP A 412 13.61 -5.08 9.66
N GLY A 413 13.38 -3.91 10.27
CA GLY A 413 14.32 -3.22 11.14
C GLY A 413 15.48 -2.54 10.40
N LYS A 414 15.47 -2.47 9.07
CA LYS A 414 16.45 -1.74 8.27
C LYS A 414 15.85 -0.46 7.73
N GLY A 415 16.69 0.54 7.54
CA GLY A 415 16.24 1.83 7.05
C GLY A 415 16.89 2.94 7.83
N ALA A 416 16.26 4.10 7.80
CA ALA A 416 16.74 5.28 8.48
C ALA A 416 15.57 6.16 8.93
N ILE A 417 15.82 6.91 10.00
CA ILE A 417 14.93 7.97 10.44
C ILE A 417 15.64 9.29 10.23
N VAL A 418 14.99 10.18 9.49
CA VAL A 418 15.40 11.58 9.34
C VAL A 418 14.56 12.41 10.31
N TYR A 419 15.16 12.85 11.42
CA TYR A 419 14.52 13.69 12.44
C TYR A 419 15.04 15.13 12.30
N ASP A 420 14.19 16.11 12.00
CA ASP A 420 14.58 17.53 11.84
C ASP A 420 15.78 17.73 10.90
N SER A 421 15.81 17.01 9.78
CA SER A 421 16.92 16.99 8.81
C SER A 421 18.24 16.37 9.33
N HIS A 422 18.22 15.65 10.45
CA HIS A 422 19.36 14.91 10.97
C HIS A 422 19.11 13.41 10.86
N LEU A 423 20.17 12.65 10.56
CA LEU A 423 20.13 11.19 10.61
C LEU A 423 20.20 10.75 12.08
N LEU A 424 19.29 9.88 12.50
CA LEU A 424 19.26 9.36 13.87
C LEU A 424 20.21 8.15 14.01
N GLU A 425 21.40 8.35 14.59
CA GLU A 425 22.46 7.32 14.68
C GLU A 425 22.54 6.62 16.06
N GLY A 426 21.90 7.18 17.09
CA GLY A 426 21.86 6.63 18.45
C GLY A 426 22.56 7.48 19.51
N GLY A 427 22.91 6.89 20.65
CA GLY A 427 23.33 7.67 21.82
C GLY A 427 23.93 6.88 22.98
N ILE A 428 24.54 7.64 23.90
CA ILE A 428 25.28 7.16 25.06
C ILE A 428 24.54 7.53 26.35
N LYS A 429 24.43 6.60 27.31
CA LYS A 429 23.84 6.85 28.64
C LYS A 429 24.92 6.82 29.73
N ARG A 430 25.23 7.97 30.34
CA ARG A 430 26.25 8.06 31.40
C ARG A 430 25.73 7.60 32.76
N THR A 431 26.64 7.22 33.66
CA THR A 431 26.30 6.85 35.04
C THR A 431 25.50 7.94 35.73
N GLY A 432 24.35 7.57 36.29
CA GLY A 432 23.42 8.49 36.94
C GLY A 432 22.42 9.17 36.00
N GLU A 433 22.55 9.02 34.67
CA GLU A 433 21.53 9.46 33.73
C GLU A 433 20.40 8.41 33.62
N SER A 434 19.18 8.88 33.37
CA SER A 434 18.02 8.01 33.14
C SER A 434 17.83 7.61 31.68
N GLU A 435 18.46 8.33 30.75
CA GLU A 435 18.22 8.28 29.30
C GLU A 435 19.55 8.26 28.54
N TYR A 436 19.58 7.70 27.32
CA TYR A 436 20.72 7.87 26.41
C TYR A 436 20.60 9.22 25.70
N LYS A 437 21.74 9.79 25.31
CA LYS A 437 21.79 11.07 24.57
C LYS A 437 22.70 10.94 23.35
N SER A 438 22.33 11.56 22.24
CA SER A 438 23.23 11.68 21.08
C SER A 438 24.51 12.43 21.47
N LEU A 439 25.58 12.25 20.69
CA LEU A 439 26.90 12.84 20.97
C LEU A 439 26.86 14.37 21.04
N ASP A 440 26.04 15.00 20.20
CA ASP A 440 25.80 16.44 20.18
C ASP A 440 24.74 16.91 21.20
N GLY A 441 24.09 15.97 21.90
CA GLY A 441 23.03 16.22 22.87
C GLY A 441 21.68 16.64 22.27
N THR A 442 21.52 16.59 20.95
CA THR A 442 20.28 16.97 20.24
C THR A 442 19.12 16.01 20.51
N PHE A 443 19.40 14.72 20.68
CA PHE A 443 18.39 13.67 20.87
C PHE A 443 18.53 12.98 22.22
N THR A 444 17.39 12.69 22.86
CA THR A 444 17.30 11.78 24.01
C THR A 444 16.57 10.51 23.63
N PHE A 445 17.01 9.39 24.20
CA PHE A 445 16.48 8.06 23.94
C PHE A 445 16.13 7.36 25.25
N VAL A 446 14.91 6.82 25.32
CA VAL A 446 14.43 6.01 26.44
C VAL A 446 14.17 4.59 25.93
N TRP A 447 14.97 3.64 26.40
CA TRP A 447 14.85 2.22 26.07
C TRP A 447 15.05 1.36 27.31
N ASN A 448 14.13 0.42 27.53
CA ASN A 448 14.12 -0.45 28.70
C ASN A 448 14.74 -1.84 28.43
N GLY A 449 15.45 -1.98 27.30
CA GLY A 449 16.10 -3.21 26.87
C GLY A 449 15.26 -4.01 25.86
N PRO A 450 15.76 -5.19 25.44
CA PRO A 450 15.16 -5.97 24.36
C PRO A 450 13.68 -6.30 24.59
N GLY A 451 12.85 -6.16 23.55
CA GLY A 451 11.40 -6.40 23.60
C GLY A 451 10.58 -5.25 24.20
N SER A 452 11.15 -4.04 24.22
CA SER A 452 10.45 -2.82 24.60
C SER A 452 10.56 -1.76 23.51
N ASP A 453 9.58 -0.86 23.47
CA ASP A 453 9.59 0.29 22.55
C ASP A 453 10.78 1.22 22.86
N LEU A 454 11.36 1.79 21.80
CA LEU A 454 12.31 2.91 21.91
C LEU A 454 11.54 4.22 21.75
N VAL A 455 11.73 5.15 22.69
CA VAL A 455 11.11 6.48 22.64
C VAL A 455 12.19 7.55 22.46
N VAL A 456 12.07 8.35 21.41
CA VAL A 456 13.01 9.42 21.04
C VAL A 456 12.37 10.78 21.32
N ASN A 457 13.07 11.64 22.07
CA ASN A 457 12.61 12.98 22.48
C ASN A 457 11.19 13.02 23.10
N ASN A 458 10.70 11.89 23.60
CA ASN A 458 9.33 11.71 24.10
C ASN A 458 8.21 11.99 23.06
N THR A 459 8.55 11.99 21.77
CA THR A 459 7.60 12.27 20.68
C THR A 459 7.58 11.20 19.61
N LEU A 460 8.69 10.52 19.31
CA LEU A 460 8.71 9.43 18.31
C LEU A 460 8.84 8.08 19.01
N THR A 461 7.98 7.13 18.66
CA THR A 461 8.00 5.76 19.21
C THR A 461 8.35 4.76 18.10
N ILE A 462 9.40 3.97 18.33
CA ILE A 462 9.76 2.83 17.48
C ILE A 462 9.33 1.56 18.22
N LYS A 463 8.35 0.86 17.65
CA LYS A 463 7.76 -0.33 18.29
C LYS A 463 8.73 -1.51 18.32
N ASP A 464 8.78 -2.21 19.45
CA ASP A 464 9.54 -3.47 19.62
C ASP A 464 11.04 -3.39 19.23
N PHE A 465 11.67 -2.24 19.49
CA PHE A 465 13.04 -1.93 19.10
C PHE A 465 14.10 -2.90 19.65
N SER A 466 15.04 -3.27 18.77
CA SER A 466 16.29 -3.96 19.06
C SER A 466 17.49 -3.08 18.71
N ASN A 467 18.58 -3.18 19.48
CA ASN A 467 19.76 -2.35 19.26
C ASN A 467 20.37 -2.63 17.87
N GLY A 468 20.54 -1.58 17.06
CA GLY A 468 20.95 -1.66 15.66
C GLY A 468 19.79 -1.48 14.65
N ASP A 469 18.53 -1.59 15.06
CA ASP A 469 17.38 -1.35 14.19
C ASP A 469 17.41 0.10 13.65
N LEU A 470 17.07 0.27 12.38
CA LEU A 470 17.05 1.55 11.67
C LEU A 470 18.37 2.33 11.73
N GLY A 471 19.49 1.61 11.97
CA GLY A 471 20.83 2.20 12.12
C GLY A 471 21.09 2.85 13.49
N ILE A 472 20.21 2.66 14.48
CA ILE A 472 20.30 3.31 15.79
C ILE A 472 21.09 2.43 16.77
N THR A 473 22.19 2.94 17.30
CA THR A 473 23.01 2.23 18.30
C THR A 473 23.00 2.92 19.66
N LEU A 474 22.54 2.22 20.69
CA LEU A 474 22.53 2.68 22.09
C LEU A 474 23.60 1.97 22.92
N ALA A 475 24.40 2.74 23.66
CA ALA A 475 25.46 2.24 24.53
C ALA A 475 25.45 2.92 25.90
N ASN A 476 25.81 2.21 26.97
CA ASN A 476 26.08 2.86 28.25
C ASN A 476 27.48 3.47 28.20
N ALA A 477 27.63 4.68 28.72
CA ALA A 477 28.94 5.26 28.92
C ALA A 477 29.67 4.45 29.99
N PRO A 478 31.00 4.31 29.89
CA PRO A 478 31.79 3.75 30.97
C PRO A 478 31.61 4.57 32.25
N GLU A 479 31.58 3.90 33.40
CA GLU A 479 31.40 4.53 34.70
C GLU A 479 32.66 5.30 35.11
N ILE A 480 32.64 6.63 35.02
CA ILE A 480 33.76 7.48 35.46
C ILE A 480 33.65 7.72 36.96
N VAL A 481 34.45 7.01 37.75
CA VAL A 481 34.64 7.28 39.18
C VAL A 481 35.41 8.60 39.32
N THR A 482 34.72 9.69 39.72
CA THR A 482 35.32 11.02 39.91
C THR A 482 35.42 11.46 41.37
N ASP A 483 34.92 10.68 42.33
CA ASP A 483 35.09 10.95 43.77
C ASP A 483 36.25 10.14 44.34
N PHE A 484 37.46 10.56 44.00
CA PHE A 484 38.63 10.23 44.80
C PHE A 484 38.62 11.22 45.97
N GLY A 485 38.26 10.75 47.17
CA GLY A 485 38.35 11.54 48.40
C GLY A 485 39.72 12.20 48.61
N PRO A 486 39.97 12.90 49.72
CA PRO A 486 41.19 13.72 49.89
C PRO A 486 42.44 12.83 50.05
N ALA A 487 42.96 12.33 48.94
CA ALA A 487 44.15 11.52 48.82
C ALA A 487 45.28 12.42 48.29
N THR A 488 46.38 12.45 49.02
CA THR A 488 47.55 13.26 48.71
C THR A 488 48.28 12.72 47.48
N ARG A 489 48.95 13.63 46.77
CA ARG A 489 49.70 13.53 45.50
C ARG A 489 50.85 12.50 45.43
N THR A 490 50.78 11.42 46.20
CA THR A 490 51.74 10.30 46.28
C THR A 490 51.04 8.95 46.06
N GLU A 491 49.71 8.92 45.95
CA GLU A 491 48.93 7.72 45.59
C GLU A 491 48.54 7.66 44.10
N PHE A 492 48.95 8.66 43.30
CA PHE A 492 48.72 8.71 41.85
C PHE A 492 49.64 7.77 41.04
N GLN A 493 50.67 7.17 41.66
CA GLN A 493 51.60 6.23 41.01
C GLN A 493 51.05 4.78 40.89
N LYS A 494 49.73 4.58 40.74
CA LYS A 494 49.10 3.24 40.74
C LYS A 494 47.85 3.16 39.85
N VAL A 495 47.88 3.77 38.68
CA VAL A 495 46.89 3.47 37.63
C VAL A 495 47.65 2.66 36.60
N ASP A 496 47.38 1.35 36.57
CA ASP A 496 48.32 0.33 36.08
C ASP A 496 47.59 -0.65 35.13
N HIS A 497 46.88 -0.13 34.10
CA HIS A 497 46.20 -0.86 32.99
C HIS A 497 44.68 -1.14 33.04
N PHE A 498 44.14 -1.28 31.82
CA PHE A 498 42.79 -1.74 31.45
C PHE A 498 42.80 -3.26 31.17
N VAL A 499 41.89 -4.05 31.77
CA VAL A 499 41.73 -5.49 31.50
C VAL A 499 40.50 -5.72 30.63
N GLN A 500 40.63 -6.48 29.55
CA GLN A 500 39.48 -6.85 28.72
C GLN A 500 38.53 -7.74 29.53
N VAL A 501 37.35 -7.22 29.84
CA VAL A 501 36.30 -7.92 30.59
C VAL A 501 35.15 -8.40 29.72
N GLY A 502 35.16 -8.03 28.44
CA GLY A 502 34.16 -8.49 27.49
C GLY A 502 34.42 -8.04 26.07
N THR A 503 33.40 -8.20 25.22
CA THR A 503 33.32 -7.57 23.90
C THR A 503 31.93 -6.94 23.74
N ASP A 504 31.86 -5.85 22.99
CA ASP A 504 30.60 -5.21 22.65
C ASP A 504 29.88 -5.95 21.52
N LEU A 505 28.71 -5.43 21.14
CA LEU A 505 27.80 -6.08 20.19
C LEU A 505 28.34 -6.13 18.74
N ASN A 506 29.47 -5.48 18.45
CA ASN A 506 30.19 -5.56 17.17
C ASN A 506 31.46 -6.44 17.25
N GLY A 507 31.76 -6.99 18.42
CA GLY A 507 32.96 -7.80 18.66
C GLY A 507 34.16 -6.99 19.15
N ASN A 508 34.00 -5.71 19.48
CA ASN A 508 35.10 -4.88 19.96
C ASN A 508 35.41 -5.19 21.43
N PRO A 509 36.68 -5.27 21.86
CA PRO A 509 37.05 -5.45 23.27
C PRO A 509 36.44 -4.39 24.19
N ILE A 510 35.85 -4.80 25.31
CA ILE A 510 35.42 -3.93 26.41
C ILE A 510 36.43 -4.11 27.54
N PHE A 511 37.03 -3.01 28.01
CA PHE A 511 37.98 -3.04 29.10
C PHE A 511 37.46 -2.39 30.40
N GLU A 512 37.85 -2.95 31.54
CA GLU A 512 37.64 -2.39 32.89
C GLU A 512 38.99 -1.98 33.51
N PRO A 513 39.06 -0.89 34.29
CA PRO A 513 40.20 -0.62 35.15
C PRO A 513 40.21 -1.64 36.30
N VAL A 514 41.27 -2.43 36.41
CA VAL A 514 41.42 -3.40 37.50
C VAL A 514 42.44 -2.89 38.51
N PHE A 515 41.98 -2.56 39.72
CA PHE A 515 42.86 -2.39 40.88
C PHE A 515 43.31 -3.76 41.40
N ALA A 516 44.24 -4.40 40.71
CA ALA A 516 44.84 -5.60 41.23
C ALA A 516 46.18 -5.28 41.90
N ASN A 517 46.36 -5.83 43.10
CA ASN A 517 47.70 -5.98 43.66
C ASN A 517 48.46 -7.01 42.81
N PHE A 518 49.08 -6.61 41.70
CA PHE A 518 50.07 -7.41 40.97
C PHE A 518 51.46 -7.07 41.55
N PHE A 519 52.30 -7.93 42.12
CA PHE A 519 52.19 -9.32 42.59
C PHE A 519 53.12 -9.53 43.79
N ASP A 520 52.65 -10.38 44.69
CA ASP A 520 53.42 -11.24 45.58
C ASP A 520 53.79 -12.55 44.83
N ASP A 521 55.01 -13.01 45.08
CA ASP A 521 55.60 -14.35 44.90
C ASP A 521 55.84 -14.97 43.50
N ALA A 522 57.13 -15.10 43.21
CA ALA A 522 57.84 -16.24 42.61
C ALA A 522 57.09 -17.13 41.61
N SER A 523 57.29 -16.89 40.31
CA SER A 523 57.82 -17.89 39.35
C SER A 523 57.63 -17.45 37.90
N ASN A 524 58.56 -16.65 37.35
CA ASN A 524 59.08 -16.87 35.99
C ASN A 524 60.30 -15.98 35.72
N ASP A 525 61.14 -16.41 34.80
CA ASP A 525 62.53 -16.01 34.53
C ASP A 525 62.77 -14.48 34.42
N THR A 526 63.25 -13.86 35.50
CA THR A 526 63.65 -12.44 35.53
C THR A 526 65.08 -12.31 35.00
N ARG A 527 65.23 -11.88 33.76
CA ARG A 527 66.53 -11.44 33.23
C ARG A 527 66.69 -9.93 33.42
N THR A 528 67.21 -9.54 34.58
CA THR A 528 67.65 -8.15 34.83
C THR A 528 68.94 -7.88 34.04
N THR A 529 68.89 -7.00 33.05
CA THR A 529 70.08 -6.60 32.27
C THR A 529 70.69 -5.33 32.83
N SER A 530 71.43 -5.44 33.93
CA SER A 530 72.20 -4.32 34.52
C SER A 530 73.46 -3.93 33.73
N ASP A 531 73.44 -3.95 32.38
CA ASP A 531 74.60 -3.62 31.55
C ASP A 531 74.25 -2.51 30.52
N PRO A 532 74.55 -1.23 30.82
CA PRO A 532 74.01 -0.04 30.13
C PRO A 532 74.66 0.22 28.75
N GLY A 533 74.67 -0.77 27.87
CA GLY A 533 75.26 -0.63 26.55
C GLY A 533 75.22 -1.85 25.64
N ARG A 534 74.31 -2.81 25.89
CA ARG A 534 74.25 -4.06 25.12
C ARG A 534 72.88 -4.24 24.49
N LEU A 535 72.81 -4.05 23.16
CA LEU A 535 71.74 -4.55 22.30
C LEU A 535 71.51 -6.04 22.62
N THR A 536 70.40 -6.37 23.27
CA THR A 536 69.98 -7.74 23.48
C THR A 536 69.55 -8.32 22.12
N PRO A 537 70.02 -9.51 21.72
CA PRO A 537 69.36 -10.27 20.66
C PRO A 537 67.91 -10.58 21.09
N PRO A 538 66.98 -10.81 20.15
CA PRO A 538 65.62 -11.24 20.48
C PRO A 538 65.67 -12.39 21.50
N ILE A 539 64.94 -12.25 22.60
CA ILE A 539 65.11 -13.12 23.78
C ILE A 539 64.44 -14.48 23.56
N GLY A 540 63.64 -14.63 22.53
CA GLY A 540 63.07 -15.90 22.08
C GLY A 540 61.69 -15.64 21.49
N ASP A 541 60.97 -16.71 21.15
CA ASP A 541 59.56 -16.63 20.73
C ASP A 541 58.63 -17.07 21.88
N ASP A 542 59.08 -16.92 23.14
CA ASP A 542 58.38 -17.34 24.37
C ASP A 542 57.98 -16.10 25.18
N ASN A 543 56.88 -16.16 25.94
CA ASN A 543 56.46 -15.06 26.84
C ASN A 543 57.55 -14.70 27.87
N ASN A 544 57.99 -13.45 27.87
CA ASN A 544 59.09 -12.92 28.67
C ASN A 544 58.61 -11.92 29.73
N VAL A 545 59.38 -11.76 30.81
CA VAL A 545 59.21 -10.69 31.80
C VAL A 545 60.57 -10.02 32.00
N ILE A 546 60.70 -8.74 31.61
CA ILE A 546 61.97 -8.03 31.53
C ILE A 546 61.87 -6.69 32.24
N HIS A 547 62.81 -6.45 33.17
CA HIS A 547 63.03 -5.16 33.81
C HIS A 547 64.44 -4.67 33.44
N ALA A 548 64.52 -3.50 32.80
CA ALA A 548 65.77 -2.88 32.39
C ALA A 548 66.54 -2.27 33.58
N GLY A 549 65.82 -1.71 34.56
CA GLY A 549 66.39 -1.05 35.73
C GLY A 549 66.83 0.39 35.44
N ASP A 550 67.80 0.90 36.21
CA ASP A 550 68.29 2.27 35.98
C ASP A 550 69.15 2.33 34.71
N GLY A 551 68.89 3.25 33.79
CA GLY A 551 69.67 3.40 32.57
C GLY A 551 68.91 4.03 31.41
N SER A 552 69.54 4.02 30.25
CA SER A 552 68.81 4.20 28.99
C SER A 552 69.04 2.91 28.22
N ASP A 553 68.01 2.10 28.15
CA ASP A 553 68.07 0.71 27.77
C ASP A 553 67.34 0.45 26.45
N ALA A 554 67.70 -0.66 25.81
CA ALA A 554 67.11 -1.08 24.55
C ALA A 554 66.63 -2.52 24.69
N ILE A 555 65.31 -2.72 24.64
CA ILE A 555 64.63 -4.00 24.81
C ILE A 555 64.03 -4.43 23.46
N ALA A 556 64.27 -5.69 23.09
CA ALA A 556 63.60 -6.36 21.98
C ALA A 556 63.29 -7.80 22.39
N SER A 557 62.02 -8.14 22.65
CA SER A 557 61.67 -9.45 23.20
C SER A 557 61.41 -10.50 22.11
N GLY A 558 60.67 -10.17 21.05
CA GLY A 558 60.53 -11.05 19.89
C GLY A 558 59.09 -11.45 19.62
N ALA A 559 58.76 -12.73 19.76
CA ALA A 559 57.37 -13.17 19.69
C ALA A 559 56.96 -13.77 21.04
N GLY A 560 55.66 -13.80 21.34
CA GLY A 560 55.13 -14.20 22.65
C GLY A 560 54.39 -13.03 23.30
N ASN A 561 53.64 -13.32 24.36
CA ASN A 561 52.94 -12.28 25.13
C ASN A 561 53.84 -11.85 26.29
N ASP A 562 54.57 -10.76 26.09
CA ASP A 562 55.66 -10.27 26.90
C ASP A 562 55.22 -9.21 27.93
N GLN A 563 56.04 -9.02 28.96
CA GLN A 563 55.92 -7.96 29.97
C GLN A 563 57.25 -7.23 30.08
N LEU A 564 57.31 -5.98 29.62
CA LEU A 564 58.55 -5.23 29.46
C LEU A 564 58.47 -3.92 30.24
N PHE A 565 59.51 -3.65 31.03
CA PHE A 565 59.60 -2.49 31.90
C PHE A 565 60.94 -1.79 31.64
N GLY A 566 60.88 -0.53 31.20
CA GLY A 566 62.04 0.36 31.07
C GLY A 566 62.62 0.75 32.43
N ASP A 567 61.72 0.97 33.39
CA ASP A 567 62.02 1.42 34.75
C ASP A 567 62.52 2.88 34.79
N ALA A 568 63.82 3.16 34.81
CA ALA A 568 64.28 4.54 35.02
C ALA A 568 65.31 5.02 34.00
N GLY A 569 64.93 6.02 33.20
CA GLY A 569 65.72 6.74 32.22
C GLY A 569 65.20 6.49 30.81
N SER A 570 65.71 7.21 29.80
CA SER A 570 65.12 7.16 28.45
C SER A 570 65.36 5.84 27.73
N ASP A 571 64.32 5.03 27.60
CA ASP A 571 64.35 3.66 27.11
C ASP A 571 63.80 3.52 25.68
N THR A 572 64.10 2.39 25.06
CA THR A 572 63.57 2.01 23.75
C THR A 572 63.12 0.55 23.78
N ILE A 573 61.82 0.31 23.68
CA ILE A 573 61.20 -0.99 23.86
C ILE A 573 60.48 -1.39 22.57
N PHE A 574 60.82 -2.57 22.04
CA PHE A 574 60.11 -3.23 20.94
C PHE A 574 59.62 -4.60 21.43
N ALA A 575 58.32 -4.79 21.59
CA ALA A 575 57.81 -6.06 22.10
C ALA A 575 57.74 -7.13 21.00
N GLY A 576 57.21 -6.78 19.84
CA GLY A 576 57.23 -7.62 18.66
C GLY A 576 55.87 -8.26 18.43
N ALA A 577 55.77 -9.58 18.36
CA ALA A 577 54.51 -10.24 18.00
C ALA A 577 53.86 -10.98 19.18
N GLY A 578 52.65 -10.63 19.56
CA GLY A 578 51.92 -11.23 20.68
C GLY A 578 51.07 -10.18 21.39
N ASP A 579 50.31 -10.55 22.42
CA ASP A 579 49.57 -9.54 23.22
C ASP A 579 50.44 -9.10 24.41
N ASP A 580 51.12 -7.98 24.23
CA ASP A 580 52.22 -7.51 25.07
C ASP A 580 51.78 -6.47 26.11
N ARG A 581 52.62 -6.31 27.15
CA ARG A 581 52.47 -5.28 28.20
C ARG A 581 53.77 -4.50 28.36
N LEU A 582 53.75 -3.20 28.14
CA LEU A 582 54.93 -2.34 28.20
C LEU A 582 54.71 -1.17 29.16
N SER A 583 55.75 -0.81 29.90
CA SER A 583 55.85 0.41 30.71
C SER A 583 57.21 1.06 30.44
N GLY A 584 57.18 2.34 30.06
CA GLY A 584 58.36 3.17 29.83
C GLY A 584 59.07 3.46 31.14
N GLY A 585 58.35 4.09 32.07
CA GLY A 585 58.80 4.31 33.44
C GLY A 585 59.04 5.79 33.72
N THR A 586 60.28 6.23 33.80
CA THR A 586 60.60 7.65 34.02
C THR A 586 61.53 8.19 32.96
N ASP A 587 61.38 9.48 32.63
CA ASP A 587 62.03 10.18 31.51
C ASP A 587 61.37 9.82 30.17
N GLY A 588 61.78 10.46 29.07
CA GLY A 588 61.10 10.26 27.78
C GLY A 588 61.51 8.97 27.09
N ASP A 589 60.53 8.13 26.78
CA ASP A 589 60.70 6.75 26.30
C ASP A 589 60.15 6.55 24.88
N PHE A 590 60.62 5.47 24.24
CA PHE A 590 60.08 4.99 22.97
C PHE A 590 59.52 3.57 23.14
N LEU A 591 58.24 3.39 22.87
CA LEU A 591 57.53 2.12 23.01
C LEU A 591 56.87 1.73 21.68
N ASP A 592 57.04 0.47 21.29
CA ASP A 592 56.42 -0.14 20.11
C ASP A 592 55.93 -1.55 20.48
N GLY A 593 54.61 -1.72 20.50
CA GLY A 593 53.94 -2.99 20.80
C GLY A 593 54.19 -4.01 19.68
N GLY A 594 53.92 -3.60 18.45
CA GLY A 594 54.07 -4.43 17.27
C GLY A 594 52.76 -5.17 16.96
N PRO A 595 52.79 -6.32 16.25
CA PRO A 595 51.56 -7.05 15.98
C PRO A 595 50.99 -7.76 17.23
N GLY A 596 49.80 -7.36 17.67
CA GLY A 596 49.29 -7.73 18.98
C GLY A 596 48.02 -6.98 19.36
N SER A 597 47.31 -7.41 20.40
CA SER A 597 46.42 -6.48 21.12
C SER A 597 47.10 -6.09 22.41
N ASP A 598 47.81 -4.97 22.36
CA ASP A 598 48.85 -4.61 23.31
C ASP A 598 48.35 -3.61 24.35
N ILE A 599 49.08 -3.53 25.46
CA ILE A 599 48.84 -2.55 26.51
C ILE A 599 50.15 -1.81 26.82
N LEU A 600 50.18 -0.51 26.54
CA LEU A 600 51.38 0.33 26.65
C LEU A 600 51.14 1.53 27.57
N SER A 601 52.10 1.81 28.46
CA SER A 601 52.15 3.02 29.28
C SER A 601 53.47 3.76 29.08
N GLY A 602 53.42 5.05 28.71
CA GLY A 602 54.60 5.93 28.69
C GLY A 602 55.10 6.24 30.10
N ASP A 603 54.16 6.36 31.05
CA ASP A 603 54.41 6.75 32.44
C ASP A 603 54.90 8.21 32.57
N GLU A 604 55.95 8.52 33.33
CA GLU A 604 56.41 9.91 33.53
C GLU A 604 57.43 10.31 32.44
N GLY A 605 57.10 11.16 31.49
CA GLY A 605 58.04 11.42 30.39
C GLY A 605 57.52 12.41 29.37
N ASP A 606 58.28 12.66 28.30
CA ASP A 606 57.68 13.11 27.03
C ASP A 606 57.86 11.91 26.08
N ASP A 607 56.82 11.09 25.94
CA ASP A 607 56.94 9.73 25.40
C ASP A 607 56.53 9.61 23.94
N THR A 608 57.00 8.56 23.28
CA THR A 608 56.58 8.16 21.94
C THR A 608 56.08 6.72 21.97
N VAL A 609 54.77 6.54 21.76
CA VAL A 609 54.09 5.25 21.93
C VAL A 609 53.40 4.83 20.63
N TYR A 610 53.72 3.64 20.16
CA TYR A 610 53.12 2.99 19.00
C TYR A 610 52.45 1.68 19.41
N GLY A 611 51.15 1.54 19.16
CA GLY A 611 50.40 0.30 19.42
C GLY A 611 50.86 -0.79 18.49
N GLY A 612 50.69 -0.57 17.18
CA GLY A 612 51.21 -1.46 16.16
C GLY A 612 50.07 -2.04 15.33
N ALA A 613 49.79 -3.33 15.45
CA ALA A 613 48.72 -3.96 14.66
C ALA A 613 47.81 -4.83 15.53
N GLY A 614 46.60 -4.37 15.75
CA GLY A 614 45.55 -5.06 16.50
C GLY A 614 44.81 -4.04 17.34
N ASN A 615 44.06 -4.45 18.37
CA ASN A 615 43.32 -3.46 19.17
C ASN A 615 44.13 -3.10 20.40
N ASP A 616 44.72 -1.91 20.40
CA ASP A 616 45.71 -1.53 21.38
C ASP A 616 45.16 -0.55 22.43
N SER A 617 45.73 -0.60 23.64
CA SER A 617 45.43 0.33 24.74
C SER A 617 46.69 1.08 25.14
N LEU A 618 46.69 2.38 24.89
CA LEU A 618 47.84 3.27 25.04
C LEU A 618 47.54 4.34 26.08
N VAL A 619 48.43 4.53 27.04
CA VAL A 619 48.39 5.63 28.02
C VAL A 619 49.70 6.42 27.96
N GLY A 620 49.63 7.73 27.73
CA GLY A 620 50.79 8.63 27.70
C GLY A 620 51.32 8.80 29.12
N GLY A 621 50.51 9.43 29.96
CA GLY A 621 50.85 9.68 31.35
C GLY A 621 51.07 11.18 31.57
N PRO A 622 51.86 11.60 32.57
CA PRO A 622 52.28 13.00 32.69
C PRO A 622 53.39 13.33 31.69
N GLY A 623 53.14 14.26 30.76
CA GLY A 623 54.10 14.51 29.68
C GLY A 623 53.66 15.48 28.60
N ASN A 624 54.37 15.50 27.48
CA ASN A 624 53.80 15.92 26.20
C ASN A 624 54.07 14.78 25.23
N ASP A 625 53.07 13.93 25.09
CA ASP A 625 53.27 12.61 24.51
C ASP A 625 52.89 12.59 23.04
N PHE A 626 53.55 11.71 22.29
CA PHE A 626 53.16 11.36 20.92
C PHE A 626 52.68 9.92 20.92
N MET A 627 51.42 9.71 20.55
CA MET A 627 50.82 8.38 20.53
C MET A 627 50.18 8.09 19.18
N ASN A 628 50.38 6.88 18.68
CA ASN A 628 49.72 6.38 17.50
C ASN A 628 49.25 4.94 17.71
N GLY A 629 47.96 4.67 17.47
CA GLY A 629 47.38 3.34 17.60
C GLY A 629 48.03 2.34 16.63
N ASP A 630 48.31 2.78 15.41
CA ASP A 630 48.88 1.93 14.37
C ASP A 630 50.38 2.14 14.08
N ASP A 631 50.98 1.22 13.32
CA ASP A 631 52.33 1.41 12.76
C ASP A 631 52.37 2.58 11.74
N PRO A 632 53.12 3.67 12.02
CA PRO A 632 53.23 4.83 11.13
C PRO A 632 53.95 4.53 9.81
N ASN A 633 54.65 3.39 9.71
CA ASN A 633 55.43 2.99 8.55
C ASN A 633 54.71 2.01 7.62
N ASP A 634 53.60 1.39 8.04
CA ASP A 634 52.75 0.53 7.21
C ASP A 634 51.24 0.84 7.37
N PRO A 635 50.78 2.01 6.90
CA PRO A 635 49.38 2.46 7.06
C PRO A 635 48.36 1.69 6.21
N VAL A 636 48.77 0.61 5.52
CA VAL A 636 47.94 -0.14 4.57
C VAL A 636 47.98 -1.64 4.90
N GLY A 637 47.60 -2.01 6.12
CA GLY A 637 47.54 -3.43 6.47
C GLY A 637 47.33 -3.74 7.93
N VAL A 638 47.60 -2.78 8.81
CA VAL A 638 47.29 -2.86 10.23
C VAL A 638 45.91 -2.24 10.44
N THR A 639 45.05 -2.96 11.13
CA THR A 639 43.67 -2.55 11.42
C THR A 639 43.42 -2.86 12.88
N GLY A 640 43.10 -1.81 13.64
CA GLY A 640 42.90 -1.83 15.08
C GLY A 640 41.78 -0.88 15.46
N ASN A 641 41.00 -1.22 16.47
CA ASN A 641 40.13 -0.28 17.14
C ASN A 641 40.82 0.10 18.45
N ASP A 642 41.51 1.24 18.44
CA ASP A 642 42.46 1.56 19.51
C ASP A 642 41.88 2.49 20.57
N VAL A 643 42.46 2.45 21.76
CA VAL A 643 42.14 3.35 22.86
C VAL A 643 43.41 4.09 23.27
N LEU A 644 43.43 5.40 23.05
CA LEU A 644 44.54 6.28 23.39
C LEU A 644 44.10 7.27 24.48
N ASP A 645 44.82 7.29 25.59
CA ASP A 645 44.69 8.29 26.65
C ASP A 645 45.99 9.10 26.79
N GLY A 646 45.98 10.36 26.38
CA GLY A 646 47.15 11.25 26.46
C GLY A 646 47.54 11.59 27.91
N GLY A 647 46.62 11.49 28.87
CA GLY A 647 46.92 11.86 30.24
C GLY A 647 47.09 13.36 30.48
N ASP A 648 48.06 13.74 31.30
CA ASP A 648 48.31 15.12 31.70
C ASP A 648 49.35 15.73 30.75
N GLY A 649 48.97 16.58 29.80
CA GLY A 649 49.98 17.09 28.86
C GLY A 649 49.51 18.00 27.76
N ASN A 650 50.42 18.27 26.81
CA ASN A 650 50.02 18.71 25.47
C ASN A 650 50.32 17.59 24.48
N ASP A 651 49.37 16.67 24.36
CA ASP A 651 49.61 15.41 23.70
C ASP A 651 49.17 15.43 22.22
N VAL A 652 49.76 14.54 21.44
CA VAL A 652 49.45 14.33 20.03
C VAL A 652 49.02 12.89 19.86
N LEU A 653 47.70 12.70 19.71
CA LEU A 653 47.09 11.37 19.56
C LEU A 653 46.66 11.14 18.11
N GLN A 654 47.02 9.98 17.56
CA GLN A 654 46.62 9.51 16.24
C GLN A 654 46.01 8.11 16.38
N GLY A 655 44.72 7.96 16.09
CA GLY A 655 44.07 6.64 16.17
C GLY A 655 44.63 5.70 15.09
N GLY A 656 44.58 6.16 13.83
CA GLY A 656 45.01 5.35 12.69
C GLY A 656 43.81 4.90 11.87
N ALA A 657 43.80 3.64 11.46
CA ALA A 657 42.79 2.98 10.65
C ALA A 657 41.91 2.06 11.49
N GLY A 658 40.75 2.55 11.89
CA GLY A 658 39.73 1.76 12.56
C GLY A 658 38.74 2.65 13.28
N ASN A 659 38.05 2.09 14.27
CA ASN A 659 37.14 2.83 15.13
C ASN A 659 37.83 3.12 16.45
N ASP A 660 38.55 4.23 16.50
CA ASP A 660 39.42 4.58 17.62
C ASP A 660 38.73 5.48 18.65
N VAL A 661 39.19 5.39 19.89
CA VAL A 661 38.78 6.24 21.01
C VAL A 661 39.98 7.03 21.51
N LEU A 662 39.94 8.35 21.30
CA LEU A 662 41.02 9.25 21.72
C LEU A 662 40.54 10.13 22.87
N MET A 663 41.28 10.10 23.98
CA MET A 663 41.12 10.93 25.17
C MET A 663 42.43 11.67 25.37
N GLY A 664 42.43 13.00 25.42
CA GLY A 664 43.67 13.76 25.61
C GLY A 664 43.43 15.19 25.99
#